data_AF-A0A095UQI3-F1
#
_entry.id   AF-A0A095UQI3-F1
#
_cell.length_a   1.000
_cell.length_b   1.000
_cell.length_c   1.000
_cell.angle_alpha   90.00
_cell.angle_beta   90.00
_cell.angle_gamma   90.00
#
_symmetry.space_group_name_H-M   'P 1'
#
loop_
_entity.id
_entity.type
_entity.pdbx_description
1 polymer ?
#
loop_
_entity_poly.entity_id
_entity_poly.type
_entity_poly.pdbx_seq_one_letter_code
_entity_poly.pdbx_strand_id
1 'polypeptide(L)'
;MMPTRVVSLLAASVLLASCASVSEKGTIAELRNVKLDLSDEVIEGGIEKAMQGYQNFLEETPESAMTPEAIRRLADLKIEREYGTFESPGVGVTAPVTGGASAAMDAPEKSALPGAGEATASGIAVIGDQESESDFENRATQTDMPATVGAVPEDQVANGLENQSAEEAIGLYKQLLEKYPMYERNDQVLYQMTRAYEELGRVDEAVEVMNRIAAEYPNSNYIDEVQFRRGEYYFTRKKYLDAENAYLAIVNAGSDSFYYELSLYKLGWTFYKQDMLEEGMNQFVALLDHKISIGYDFENPEDDIEQKRIDDTFRVISLSFSAMGGPDSVVDYFKKHGSRSYEVDIYRNLGEHYLEKRRYADAAASYKTFVELNPYDKVAPHFDMRVIEIYKKGGFPKLVIEANKEFATSYGLKSRYWQHFEVDAYPDVLALLKSTLTELANYYHAMYQNKDFVKQRADNFVEAQHWYHEFLDSFPKDAEAPVMNYQLADLLLENKSYHEAALEYERTAYDYPAHEKAAAAGYAAVYTHRKNLEVAEEAQKDPVKRDVIRSSLRFSETFPQHEKASLVMNAALEDIFAMKDYAFAVTTGRKMLELFPEAPQEERRSGWLIVAHSSFELEQFADAEAAYQNVLNLTAPEDPTRKELVENLAAAIYKQGEQANAEGEYLVAAEHFLRVGQAAPQSKLRPSADYDAATALIKLEDWTRSADVLMAFRNNYPEHELQADVTKKLAQVYSEDGKLALAAAEYERIESESDDEGIRREALKVAADLYMEVDNADKAIEVRRRFITYFPAPREPVMEMHNAIAGILKKRGDTPGYHNELNALVYVYSQAAPEDRSDRMRYLAGTSHLILTEPMYTEFAELKLTQPFESSLRRKRDAMKAANAAFGQLVDYEIGEVTAAATYYIAEIYYNFSRSLLNSERPSGLSELEMQQYEFLLDEQSYPFEEKSIDIHEKNVGLIDVGVYNDWVDKSIVKLSSLMPGRYAKFEESSGFIAMVNNVSYQSLVSPQLPVAPAAPAGEGAAAPASAPEVMDVQGVQAVPVTDDAAMDAAAADSEAQAMDVEPEVAGEAGDAVEEGMGEKQAEAAEPEATVTADDAAVSEASLAQDEAPVAEEAMAEAEVAEEASETPADESSNVVEPDSKSVVDVQESPEEVAAEPVDTAADAEVVEESAL
;
A
#
# COMPACT_ATOMS: atom_id res chain seq x y z
N MET A 1 -80.89 -18.26 -2.85
CA MET A 1 -82.21 -18.85 -2.59
C MET A 1 -83.02 -18.83 -3.90
N MET A 2 -83.77 -19.89 -4.19
CA MET A 2 -84.95 -19.87 -5.10
C MET A 2 -86.18 -19.33 -4.31
N PRO A 3 -87.42 -19.08 -4.86
CA PRO A 3 -88.07 -19.84 -5.96
C PRO A 3 -89.15 -19.15 -6.87
N THR A 4 -89.64 -19.94 -7.86
CA THR A 4 -91.01 -19.96 -8.48
C THR A 4 -91.59 -18.71 -9.17
N ARG A 5 -92.14 -18.72 -10.42
CA ARG A 5 -93.10 -19.59 -11.18
C ARG A 5 -94.60 -19.26 -10.98
N VAL A 6 -95.43 -19.67 -11.97
CA VAL A 6 -96.92 -19.87 -11.99
C VAL A 6 -97.77 -18.65 -12.47
N VAL A 7 -98.88 -18.74 -13.25
CA VAL A 7 -99.37 -19.61 -14.38
C VAL A 7 -100.77 -19.11 -14.88
N SER A 8 -101.33 -19.63 -16.00
CA SER A 8 -102.76 -19.49 -16.48
C SER A 8 -103.21 -18.12 -17.05
N LEU A 9 -104.31 -17.89 -17.82
CA LEU A 9 -105.29 -18.61 -18.72
C LEU A 9 -106.02 -17.48 -19.56
N LEU A 10 -107.14 -17.65 -20.31
CA LEU A 10 -107.49 -18.41 -21.54
C LEU A 10 -109.01 -18.20 -21.85
N ALA A 11 -109.40 -17.97 -23.12
CA ALA A 11 -110.79 -17.72 -23.62
C ALA A 11 -111.37 -16.32 -23.27
N ALA A 12 -112.43 -15.76 -23.91
CA ALA A 12 -113.41 -16.18 -24.94
C ALA A 12 -113.72 -14.96 -25.85
N SER A 13 -113.96 -14.98 -27.18
CA SER A 13 -115.01 -15.64 -28.01
C SER A 13 -116.47 -15.24 -27.63
N VAL A 14 -117.45 -15.01 -28.52
CA VAL A 14 -117.57 -14.95 -30.01
C VAL A 14 -118.91 -14.21 -30.35
N LEU A 15 -119.31 -14.13 -31.65
CA LEU A 15 -120.66 -13.85 -32.25
C LEU A 15 -120.66 -12.62 -33.19
N LEU A 16 -121.39 -12.58 -34.33
CA LEU A 16 -122.43 -13.48 -34.89
C LEU A 16 -122.33 -13.54 -36.43
N ALA A 17 -123.04 -14.48 -37.08
CA ALA A 17 -122.98 -14.72 -38.53
C ALA A 17 -124.33 -15.14 -39.17
N SER A 18 -124.49 -14.89 -40.47
CA SER A 18 -125.55 -15.41 -41.36
C SER A 18 -125.18 -15.12 -42.83
N CYS A 19 -125.48 -15.94 -43.86
CA CYS A 19 -125.95 -17.34 -43.93
C CYS A 19 -125.55 -17.97 -45.31
N ALA A 20 -125.50 -19.31 -45.35
CA ALA A 20 -125.59 -20.31 -46.47
C ALA A 20 -125.59 -19.86 -47.97
N SER A 21 -125.15 -20.66 -48.97
CA SER A 21 -125.00 -22.14 -49.09
C SER A 21 -123.97 -22.56 -50.18
N VAL A 22 -122.98 -23.43 -49.92
CA VAL A 22 -122.94 -24.92 -50.15
C VAL A 22 -122.86 -25.42 -51.61
N SER A 23 -121.65 -25.78 -52.06
CA SER A 23 -121.24 -27.13 -52.56
C SER A 23 -119.71 -27.14 -52.79
N GLU A 24 -118.91 -27.83 -51.97
CA GLU A 24 -118.38 -29.19 -52.21
C GLU A 24 -117.60 -29.37 -53.53
N LYS A 25 -116.35 -29.87 -53.61
CA LYS A 25 -115.30 -30.36 -52.65
C LYS A 25 -113.94 -30.20 -53.36
N GLY A 26 -112.77 -30.08 -52.71
CA GLY A 26 -112.43 -29.99 -51.28
C GLY A 26 -111.35 -28.90 -51.04
N THR A 27 -110.72 -28.85 -49.86
CA THR A 27 -109.90 -27.69 -49.43
C THR A 27 -108.53 -28.04 -48.83
N ILE A 28 -107.66 -27.03 -48.81
CA ILE A 28 -106.22 -27.00 -48.44
C ILE A 28 -105.85 -27.68 -47.08
N ALA A 29 -106.81 -28.05 -46.24
CA ALA A 29 -106.58 -28.68 -44.94
C ALA A 29 -105.74 -29.98 -45.00
N GLU A 30 -105.81 -30.72 -46.11
CA GLU A 30 -105.08 -31.98 -46.30
C GLU A 30 -103.56 -31.79 -46.52
N LEU A 31 -103.10 -30.58 -46.88
CA LEU A 31 -101.68 -30.30 -47.15
C LEU A 31 -100.82 -30.15 -45.88
N ARG A 32 -101.41 -30.08 -44.67
CA ARG A 32 -100.72 -29.74 -43.43
C ARG A 32 -99.67 -30.75 -42.92
N ASN A 33 -99.57 -31.93 -43.53
CA ASN A 33 -98.57 -32.96 -43.20
C ASN A 33 -97.66 -33.33 -44.38
N VAL A 34 -97.66 -32.54 -45.47
CA VAL A 34 -96.70 -32.73 -46.56
C VAL A 34 -95.34 -32.18 -46.13
N LYS A 35 -94.31 -33.02 -46.09
CA LYS A 35 -92.93 -32.53 -46.15
C LYS A 35 -92.73 -31.91 -47.53
N LEU A 36 -92.52 -30.60 -47.57
CA LEU A 36 -91.98 -29.94 -48.76
C LEU A 36 -90.52 -30.38 -48.91
N ASP A 37 -90.24 -31.05 -50.03
CA ASP A 37 -88.88 -31.34 -50.45
C ASP A 37 -88.40 -30.13 -51.25
N LEU A 38 -87.65 -29.23 -50.60
CA LEU A 38 -87.13 -28.02 -51.21
C LEU A 38 -85.76 -28.34 -51.85
N SER A 39 -85.83 -29.01 -53.00
CA SER A 39 -84.74 -29.05 -53.96
C SER A 39 -84.91 -27.90 -54.94
N ASP A 40 -83.99 -26.94 -54.94
CA ASP A 40 -84.01 -25.80 -55.86
C ASP A 40 -83.67 -26.26 -57.29
N GLU A 41 -84.71 -26.56 -58.09
CA GLU A 41 -84.56 -26.76 -59.54
C GLU A 41 -84.39 -25.40 -60.24
N VAL A 42 -83.20 -25.17 -60.81
CA VAL A 42 -82.92 -24.03 -61.68
C VAL A 42 -83.76 -24.16 -62.95
N ILE A 43 -84.76 -23.30 -63.11
CA ILE A 43 -85.64 -23.29 -64.29
C ILE A 43 -84.89 -22.66 -65.47
N GLU A 44 -84.44 -23.48 -66.43
CA GLU A 44 -83.93 -22.98 -67.73
C GLU A 44 -84.96 -22.02 -68.37
N GLY A 45 -84.52 -20.81 -68.71
CA GLY A 45 -85.37 -19.77 -69.30
C GLY A 45 -86.45 -19.21 -68.35
N GLY A 46 -86.16 -19.12 -67.04
CA GLY A 46 -87.09 -18.60 -66.04
C GLY A 46 -87.47 -17.13 -66.25
N ILE A 47 -86.48 -16.27 -66.55
CA ILE A 47 -86.69 -14.82 -66.74
C ILE A 47 -87.53 -14.55 -67.99
N GLU A 48 -87.30 -15.25 -69.10
CA GLU A 48 -88.09 -15.13 -70.34
C GLU A 48 -89.56 -15.50 -70.10
N LYS A 49 -89.82 -16.56 -69.34
CA LYS A 49 -91.19 -16.98 -68.97
C LYS A 49 -91.86 -15.94 -68.08
N ALA A 50 -91.13 -15.33 -67.15
CA ALA A 50 -91.65 -14.24 -66.32
C ALA A 50 -91.94 -12.98 -67.15
N MET A 51 -91.00 -12.54 -68.00
CA MET A 51 -91.18 -11.41 -68.93
C MET A 51 -92.40 -11.61 -69.83
N GLN A 52 -92.55 -12.79 -70.45
CA GLN A 52 -93.70 -13.07 -71.31
C GLN A 52 -95.00 -13.18 -70.51
N GLY A 53 -94.96 -13.66 -69.25
CA GLY A 53 -96.09 -13.60 -68.33
C GLY A 53 -96.56 -12.16 -68.05
N TYR A 54 -95.63 -11.24 -67.78
CA TYR A 54 -95.97 -9.81 -67.59
C TYR A 54 -96.40 -9.13 -68.90
N GLN A 55 -95.81 -9.47 -70.06
CA GLN A 55 -96.27 -8.99 -71.37
C GLN A 55 -97.73 -9.40 -71.64
N ASN A 56 -98.05 -10.69 -71.50
CA ASN A 56 -99.42 -11.18 -71.66
C ASN A 56 -100.38 -10.49 -70.68
N PHE A 57 -99.99 -10.32 -69.41
CA PHE A 57 -100.80 -9.61 -68.42
C PHE A 57 -101.08 -8.14 -68.80
N LEU A 58 -100.11 -7.45 -69.42
CA LEU A 58 -100.28 -6.06 -69.88
C LEU A 58 -101.11 -5.95 -71.17
N GLU A 59 -101.07 -6.96 -72.05
CA GLU A 59 -101.95 -7.05 -73.21
C GLU A 59 -103.41 -7.39 -72.82
N GLU A 60 -103.61 -8.31 -71.88
CA GLU A 60 -104.94 -8.69 -71.37
C GLU A 60 -105.53 -7.65 -70.40
N THR A 61 -104.69 -6.92 -69.66
CA THR A 61 -105.10 -5.99 -68.58
C THR A 61 -104.38 -4.62 -68.67
N PRO A 62 -104.63 -3.82 -69.72
CA PRO A 62 -103.94 -2.55 -69.95
C PRO A 62 -104.29 -1.43 -68.94
N GLU A 63 -105.38 -1.58 -68.17
CA GLU A 63 -105.80 -0.63 -67.11
C GLU A 63 -106.32 -1.37 -65.87
N SER A 64 -105.39 -1.75 -64.99
CA SER A 64 -105.61 -2.40 -63.70
C SER A 64 -104.76 -1.73 -62.61
N ALA A 65 -105.15 -1.87 -61.34
CA ALA A 65 -104.35 -1.39 -60.20
C ALA A 65 -102.95 -2.05 -60.14
N MET A 66 -102.79 -3.24 -60.73
CA MET A 66 -101.50 -3.94 -60.85
C MET A 66 -100.71 -3.57 -62.11
N THR A 67 -101.29 -2.84 -63.07
CA THR A 67 -100.61 -2.46 -64.32
C THR A 67 -99.32 -1.65 -64.08
N PRO A 68 -99.24 -0.68 -63.14
CA PRO A 68 -98.00 0.03 -62.83
C PRO A 68 -96.87 -0.88 -62.33
N GLU A 69 -97.15 -1.76 -61.36
CA GLU A 69 -96.17 -2.73 -60.84
C GLU A 69 -95.80 -3.78 -61.90
N ALA A 70 -96.71 -4.16 -62.80
CA ALA A 70 -96.42 -5.07 -63.91
C ALA A 70 -95.55 -4.43 -65.01
N ILE A 71 -95.75 -3.14 -65.33
CA ILE A 71 -94.84 -2.38 -66.20
C ILE A 71 -93.46 -2.29 -65.55
N ARG A 72 -93.41 -1.96 -64.25
CA ARG A 72 -92.16 -1.91 -63.47
C ARG A 72 -91.45 -3.25 -63.48
N ARG A 73 -92.14 -4.35 -63.15
CA ARG A 73 -91.57 -5.70 -63.14
C ARG A 73 -91.11 -6.19 -64.52
N LEU A 74 -91.81 -5.82 -65.60
CA LEU A 74 -91.35 -6.11 -66.95
C LEU A 74 -90.08 -5.31 -67.32
N ALA A 75 -89.93 -4.10 -66.80
CA ALA A 75 -88.72 -3.29 -66.97
C ALA A 75 -87.56 -3.81 -66.10
N ASP A 76 -87.80 -4.13 -64.82
CA ASP A 76 -86.85 -4.81 -63.92
C ASP A 76 -86.25 -6.04 -64.65
N LEU A 77 -87.11 -6.97 -65.07
CA LEU A 77 -86.73 -8.25 -65.69
C LEU A 77 -86.03 -8.10 -67.04
N LYS A 78 -86.26 -6.99 -67.77
CA LYS A 78 -85.54 -6.70 -69.01
C LYS A 78 -84.07 -6.38 -68.74
N ILE A 79 -83.78 -5.58 -67.70
CA ILE A 79 -82.40 -5.38 -67.24
C ILE A 79 -81.87 -6.71 -66.67
N GLU A 80 -82.65 -7.40 -65.83
CA GLU A 80 -82.22 -8.61 -65.10
C GLU A 80 -81.76 -9.75 -66.03
N ARG A 81 -82.39 -9.86 -67.21
CA ARG A 81 -82.00 -10.80 -68.27
C ARG A 81 -80.65 -10.45 -68.92
N GLU A 82 -80.36 -9.17 -69.07
CA GLU A 82 -79.23 -8.65 -69.87
C GLU A 82 -77.97 -8.44 -69.01
N TYR A 83 -78.14 -8.10 -67.72
CA TYR A 83 -77.06 -7.74 -66.78
C TYR A 83 -77.04 -8.57 -65.48
N GLY A 84 -78.04 -9.42 -65.23
CA GLY A 84 -78.09 -10.32 -64.07
C GLY A 84 -78.99 -9.87 -62.91
N THR A 85 -79.04 -10.69 -61.85
CA THR A 85 -79.97 -10.53 -60.70
C THR A 85 -79.66 -9.32 -59.83
N PHE A 86 -80.62 -8.41 -59.68
CA PHE A 86 -80.50 -7.23 -58.81
C PHE A 86 -80.95 -7.49 -57.38
N GLU A 87 -80.03 -7.94 -56.53
CA GLU A 87 -80.25 -7.91 -55.08
C GLU A 87 -80.25 -6.45 -54.58
N SER A 88 -81.24 -6.10 -53.76
CA SER A 88 -81.27 -4.81 -53.07
C SER A 88 -80.43 -4.90 -51.79
N PRO A 89 -79.44 -4.02 -51.58
CA PRO A 89 -78.78 -3.92 -50.28
C PRO A 89 -79.83 -3.43 -49.26
N GLY A 90 -80.28 -4.30 -48.34
CA GLY A 90 -81.29 -3.93 -47.34
C GLY A 90 -82.27 -4.99 -46.84
N VAL A 91 -81.98 -6.30 -46.93
CA VAL A 91 -82.83 -7.33 -46.28
C VAL A 91 -82.00 -8.33 -45.45
N GLY A 92 -81.67 -7.92 -44.21
CA GLY A 92 -81.54 -8.83 -43.07
C GLY A 92 -80.28 -9.69 -42.94
N VAL A 93 -79.19 -9.10 -42.44
CA VAL A 93 -78.16 -9.86 -41.72
C VAL A 93 -78.65 -10.13 -40.30
N THR A 94 -78.76 -11.40 -39.92
CA THR A 94 -79.09 -11.81 -38.54
C THR A 94 -77.86 -11.70 -37.64
N ALA A 95 -78.03 -11.10 -36.46
CA ALA A 95 -76.94 -10.91 -35.49
C ALA A 95 -76.26 -12.24 -35.08
N PRO A 96 -74.91 -12.29 -34.96
CA PRO A 96 -74.21 -13.44 -34.42
C PRO A 96 -74.59 -13.72 -32.96
N VAL A 97 -74.94 -14.97 -32.65
CA VAL A 97 -75.20 -15.42 -31.27
C VAL A 97 -73.88 -15.87 -30.63
N THR A 98 -73.70 -15.56 -29.35
CA THR A 98 -72.47 -15.86 -28.62
C THR A 98 -72.27 -17.34 -28.26
N GLY A 99 -71.03 -17.80 -28.40
CA GLY A 99 -70.56 -19.15 -28.05
C GLY A 99 -69.44 -19.58 -29.01
N GLY A 100 -68.46 -20.40 -28.62
CA GLY A 100 -68.20 -21.02 -27.32
C GLY A 100 -67.19 -22.15 -27.52
N ALA A 101 -66.04 -22.12 -26.84
CA ALA A 101 -64.87 -22.91 -27.21
C ALA A 101 -64.99 -24.43 -26.92
N SER A 102 -64.39 -25.27 -27.77
CA SER A 102 -63.64 -26.46 -27.32
C SER A 102 -62.79 -27.17 -28.39
N ALA A 103 -61.73 -27.81 -27.89
CA ALA A 103 -61.03 -28.99 -28.42
C ALA A 103 -60.19 -28.91 -29.72
N ALA A 104 -59.01 -29.54 -29.66
CA ALA A 104 -58.07 -29.79 -30.75
C ALA A 104 -57.79 -31.30 -30.89
N MET A 105 -57.10 -31.74 -31.96
CA MET A 105 -56.43 -33.04 -32.05
C MET A 105 -55.18 -32.99 -32.95
N ASP A 106 -54.31 -34.00 -32.81
CA ASP A 106 -52.86 -33.96 -33.03
C ASP A 106 -52.33 -34.03 -34.49
N ALA A 107 -51.02 -33.78 -34.62
CA ALA A 107 -50.20 -33.90 -35.84
C ALA A 107 -49.59 -35.30 -36.04
N PRO A 108 -48.96 -35.58 -37.21
CA PRO A 108 -47.49 -35.44 -37.32
C PRO A 108 -47.08 -34.78 -38.68
N GLU A 109 -45.81 -34.63 -39.11
CA GLU A 109 -44.51 -35.21 -38.70
C GLU A 109 -43.33 -34.21 -38.96
N LYS A 110 -42.10 -34.51 -38.50
CA LYS A 110 -40.93 -33.60 -38.55
C LYS A 110 -39.90 -33.93 -39.63
N SER A 111 -39.17 -32.90 -40.08
CA SER A 111 -37.77 -32.96 -40.51
C SER A 111 -37.10 -31.59 -40.23
N ALA A 112 -35.77 -31.51 -40.11
CA ALA A 112 -35.16 -30.56 -39.17
C ALA A 112 -33.89 -29.82 -39.65
N LEU A 113 -33.81 -28.52 -39.26
CA LEU A 113 -32.60 -27.72 -38.92
C LEU A 113 -31.57 -27.47 -40.06
N PRO A 114 -30.66 -26.46 -39.93
CA PRO A 114 -30.32 -25.65 -38.76
C PRO A 114 -30.29 -24.12 -38.99
N GLY A 115 -29.89 -23.35 -37.97
CA GLY A 115 -29.39 -21.98 -38.11
C GLY A 115 -30.03 -20.99 -37.14
N ALA A 116 -29.22 -20.12 -36.53
CA ALA A 116 -29.70 -18.98 -35.76
C ALA A 116 -29.83 -17.74 -36.66
N GLY A 117 -30.74 -16.85 -36.30
CA GLY A 117 -30.90 -15.50 -36.86
C GLY A 117 -31.75 -14.69 -35.91
N GLU A 118 -31.39 -13.43 -35.65
CA GLU A 118 -32.07 -12.59 -34.68
C GLU A 118 -33.47 -12.19 -35.14
N ALA A 119 -34.41 -12.10 -34.19
CA ALA A 119 -35.73 -11.53 -34.41
C ALA A 119 -35.64 -10.00 -34.40
N THR A 120 -35.13 -9.40 -35.47
CA THR A 120 -35.12 -7.95 -35.64
C THR A 120 -36.55 -7.42 -35.76
N ALA A 121 -36.91 -6.43 -34.94
CA ALA A 121 -38.10 -5.62 -35.18
C ALA A 121 -37.95 -4.91 -36.54
N SER A 122 -38.71 -5.34 -37.54
CA SER A 122 -38.60 -4.83 -38.92
C SER A 122 -39.94 -4.91 -39.65
N GLY A 123 -40.95 -4.26 -39.06
CA GLY A 123 -42.20 -3.89 -39.73
C GLY A 123 -42.08 -2.62 -40.58
N ILE A 124 -40.87 -2.24 -41.01
CA ILE A 124 -40.64 -1.10 -41.90
C ILE A 124 -40.59 -1.63 -43.34
N ALA A 125 -41.64 -1.35 -44.12
CA ALA A 125 -41.71 -1.76 -45.51
C ALA A 125 -40.56 -1.14 -46.32
N VAL A 126 -39.87 -1.97 -47.13
CA VAL A 126 -38.87 -1.47 -48.08
C VAL A 126 -39.60 -0.69 -49.17
N ILE A 127 -39.41 0.63 -49.18
CA ILE A 127 -40.05 1.54 -50.13
C ILE A 127 -39.58 1.22 -51.55
N GLY A 128 -40.48 0.61 -52.35
CA GLY A 128 -40.35 0.47 -53.80
C GLY A 128 -40.60 1.79 -54.53
N ASP A 129 -40.64 1.75 -55.87
CA ASP A 129 -40.78 2.94 -56.72
C ASP A 129 -41.96 3.84 -56.28
N GLN A 130 -41.64 5.09 -55.90
CA GLN A 130 -42.60 5.96 -55.24
C GLN A 130 -43.65 6.53 -56.20
N GLU A 131 -44.90 6.35 -55.81
CA GLU A 131 -46.07 7.00 -56.39
C GLU A 131 -45.93 8.52 -56.34
N SER A 132 -46.01 9.20 -57.50
CA SER A 132 -45.92 10.65 -57.55
C SER A 132 -47.13 11.30 -56.86
N GLU A 133 -47.01 12.56 -56.46
CA GLU A 133 -48.09 13.28 -55.78
C GLU A 133 -49.37 13.34 -56.64
N SER A 134 -49.22 13.52 -57.96
CA SER A 134 -50.33 13.43 -58.91
C SER A 134 -50.90 12.02 -59.06
N ASP A 135 -50.08 10.97 -58.98
CA ASP A 135 -50.57 9.59 -59.11
C ASP A 135 -51.31 9.15 -57.84
N PHE A 136 -50.80 9.56 -56.68
CA PHE A 136 -51.47 9.45 -55.38
C PHE A 136 -52.83 10.13 -55.40
N GLU A 137 -52.89 11.40 -55.79
CA GLU A 137 -54.16 12.13 -55.87
C GLU A 137 -55.14 11.48 -56.86
N ASN A 138 -54.65 10.97 -58.00
CA ASN A 138 -55.49 10.24 -58.95
C ASN A 138 -56.03 8.93 -58.34
N ARG A 139 -55.17 8.11 -57.73
CA ARG A 139 -55.56 6.82 -57.12
C ARG A 139 -56.48 7.00 -55.92
N ALA A 140 -56.10 7.83 -54.95
CA ALA A 140 -56.81 7.98 -53.70
C ALA A 140 -58.18 8.67 -53.87
N THR A 141 -58.40 9.39 -54.99
CA THR A 141 -59.70 9.97 -55.34
C THR A 141 -60.51 9.18 -56.38
N GLN A 142 -59.93 8.16 -57.01
CA GLN A 142 -60.66 7.20 -57.87
C GLN A 142 -61.70 6.40 -57.07
N THR A 143 -62.48 5.59 -57.79
CA THR A 143 -63.71 4.98 -57.25
C THR A 143 -63.58 3.46 -57.21
N ASP A 144 -62.86 2.96 -56.19
CA ASP A 144 -62.95 1.55 -55.80
C ASP A 144 -64.29 1.30 -55.07
N MET A 145 -65.33 0.96 -55.84
CA MET A 145 -66.57 0.42 -55.28
C MET A 145 -66.32 -0.97 -54.71
N PRO A 146 -66.95 -1.35 -53.58
CA PRO A 146 -67.01 -2.75 -53.15
C PRO A 146 -67.55 -3.64 -54.27
N ALA A 147 -66.89 -4.78 -54.51
CA ALA A 147 -67.10 -5.60 -55.71
C ALA A 147 -68.40 -6.44 -55.67
N THR A 148 -69.56 -5.78 -55.71
CA THR A 148 -70.90 -6.39 -55.85
C THR A 148 -71.65 -5.95 -57.12
N VAL A 149 -71.04 -5.09 -57.95
CA VAL A 149 -71.48 -4.82 -59.33
C VAL A 149 -70.26 -4.93 -60.25
N GLY A 150 -70.32 -5.84 -61.23
CA GLY A 150 -69.17 -6.19 -62.07
C GLY A 150 -68.92 -5.19 -63.20
N ALA A 151 -68.06 -4.21 -62.97
CA ALA A 151 -67.55 -3.33 -64.04
C ALA A 151 -66.70 -4.15 -65.03
N VAL A 152 -67.19 -4.31 -66.27
CA VAL A 152 -66.44 -4.96 -67.36
C VAL A 152 -65.36 -4.00 -67.88
N PRO A 153 -64.11 -4.46 -68.11
CA PRO A 153 -63.05 -3.61 -68.66
C PRO A 153 -63.41 -2.98 -70.02
N GLU A 154 -63.02 -1.72 -70.21
CA GLU A 154 -63.47 -0.81 -71.29
C GLU A 154 -62.87 -1.11 -72.69
N ASP A 155 -62.66 -2.38 -73.05
CA ASP A 155 -61.94 -2.77 -74.28
C ASP A 155 -62.57 -3.97 -75.04
N GLN A 156 -63.90 -3.98 -75.19
CA GLN A 156 -64.60 -4.81 -76.21
C GLN A 156 -65.75 -4.06 -76.92
N VAL A 157 -65.41 -3.31 -77.96
CA VAL A 157 -66.40 -2.69 -78.87
C VAL A 157 -66.94 -3.72 -79.88
N ALA A 158 -67.76 -4.68 -79.45
CA ALA A 158 -68.52 -5.56 -80.36
C ALA A 158 -69.66 -6.42 -79.73
N ASN A 159 -70.84 -5.85 -79.42
CA ASN A 159 -72.12 -6.58 -79.58
C ASN A 159 -73.36 -5.68 -79.59
N GLY A 160 -74.03 -5.58 -80.75
CA GLY A 160 -75.22 -4.73 -80.93
C GLY A 160 -76.54 -5.31 -80.40
N LEU A 161 -76.50 -6.29 -79.51
CA LEU A 161 -77.66 -6.95 -78.90
C LEU A 161 -77.74 -6.73 -77.38
N GLU A 162 -76.64 -6.35 -76.73
CA GLU A 162 -76.49 -6.26 -75.26
C GLU A 162 -76.95 -4.93 -74.66
N ASN A 163 -77.40 -3.99 -75.50
CA ASN A 163 -77.93 -2.68 -75.08
C ASN A 163 -79.44 -2.52 -75.35
N GLN A 164 -80.11 -3.53 -75.93
CA GLN A 164 -81.49 -3.35 -76.40
C GLN A 164 -82.51 -3.48 -75.25
N SER A 165 -82.28 -4.36 -74.27
CA SER A 165 -83.23 -4.56 -73.18
C SER A 165 -83.25 -3.35 -72.23
N ALA A 166 -82.10 -2.72 -72.00
CA ALA A 166 -81.98 -1.48 -71.24
C ALA A 166 -82.71 -0.27 -71.87
N GLU A 167 -82.53 0.02 -73.16
CA GLU A 167 -83.30 1.08 -73.83
C GLU A 167 -84.82 0.80 -73.79
N GLU A 168 -85.23 -0.46 -73.97
CA GLU A 168 -86.64 -0.85 -73.86
C GLU A 168 -87.18 -0.73 -72.42
N ALA A 169 -86.36 -1.01 -71.40
CA ALA A 169 -86.72 -0.84 -69.99
C ALA A 169 -86.80 0.65 -69.59
N ILE A 170 -85.87 1.49 -70.04
CA ILE A 170 -85.94 2.95 -69.89
C ILE A 170 -87.20 3.51 -70.56
N GLY A 171 -87.59 2.96 -71.72
CA GLY A 171 -88.87 3.27 -72.37
C GLY A 171 -90.08 2.96 -71.47
N LEU A 172 -90.10 1.78 -70.84
CA LEU A 172 -91.14 1.37 -69.90
C LEU A 172 -91.13 2.22 -68.61
N TYR A 173 -89.97 2.54 -68.03
CA TYR A 173 -89.86 3.42 -66.86
C TYR A 173 -90.37 4.84 -67.16
N LYS A 174 -90.03 5.41 -68.32
CA LYS A 174 -90.57 6.70 -68.77
C LYS A 174 -92.09 6.66 -68.95
N GLN A 175 -92.60 5.63 -69.61
CA GLN A 175 -94.05 5.43 -69.79
C GLN A 175 -94.79 5.28 -68.45
N LEU A 176 -94.18 4.59 -67.47
CA LEU A 176 -94.69 4.42 -66.12
C LEU A 176 -94.76 5.76 -65.37
N LEU A 177 -93.68 6.54 -65.40
CA LEU A 177 -93.59 7.86 -64.76
C LEU A 177 -94.55 8.89 -65.40
N GLU A 178 -94.76 8.84 -66.72
CA GLU A 178 -95.66 9.74 -67.44
C GLU A 178 -97.15 9.35 -67.26
N LYS A 179 -97.50 8.05 -67.40
CA LYS A 179 -98.90 7.59 -67.27
C LYS A 179 -99.37 7.53 -65.80
N TYR A 180 -98.47 7.32 -64.84
CA TYR A 180 -98.80 7.13 -63.43
C TYR A 180 -97.95 8.02 -62.48
N PRO A 181 -98.07 9.36 -62.56
CA PRO A 181 -97.23 10.29 -61.79
C PRO A 181 -97.43 10.24 -60.25
N MET A 182 -98.50 9.58 -59.77
CA MET A 182 -98.81 9.38 -58.35
C MET A 182 -98.57 7.93 -57.89
N TYR A 183 -97.73 7.17 -58.60
CA TYR A 183 -97.39 5.79 -58.24
C TYR A 183 -96.46 5.75 -57.02
N GLU A 184 -96.80 4.92 -56.03
CA GLU A 184 -96.19 4.88 -54.69
C GLU A 184 -94.67 4.62 -54.69
N ARG A 185 -94.18 3.88 -55.70
CA ARG A 185 -92.77 3.49 -55.85
C ARG A 185 -92.07 4.27 -56.97
N ASN A 186 -92.49 5.50 -57.24
CA ASN A 186 -91.87 6.32 -58.28
C ASN A 186 -90.39 6.64 -57.99
N ASP A 187 -89.97 6.66 -56.73
CA ASP A 187 -88.57 6.73 -56.32
C ASP A 187 -87.78 5.48 -56.76
N GLN A 188 -88.31 4.28 -56.53
CA GLN A 188 -87.71 3.02 -57.00
C GLN A 188 -87.66 2.95 -58.54
N VAL A 189 -88.69 3.45 -59.22
CA VAL A 189 -88.72 3.53 -60.71
C VAL A 189 -87.64 4.49 -61.22
N LEU A 190 -87.46 5.64 -60.57
CA LEU A 190 -86.39 6.59 -60.91
C LEU A 190 -85.01 5.96 -60.65
N TYR A 191 -84.80 5.31 -59.49
CA TYR A 191 -83.56 4.62 -59.14
C TYR A 191 -83.19 3.50 -60.14
N GLN A 192 -84.13 2.62 -60.49
CA GLN A 192 -83.87 1.59 -61.51
C GLN A 192 -83.64 2.21 -62.91
N MET A 193 -84.17 3.41 -63.17
CA MET A 193 -83.86 4.17 -64.38
C MET A 193 -82.49 4.87 -64.33
N THR A 194 -81.94 5.26 -63.16
CA THR A 194 -80.53 5.70 -63.08
C THR A 194 -79.60 4.55 -63.43
N ARG A 195 -79.84 3.37 -62.82
CA ARG A 195 -79.08 2.15 -63.10
C ARG A 195 -79.11 1.78 -64.58
N ALA A 196 -80.31 1.70 -65.17
CA ALA A 196 -80.44 1.37 -66.59
C ALA A 196 -79.73 2.38 -67.54
N TYR A 197 -79.56 3.64 -67.14
CA TYR A 197 -78.71 4.59 -67.87
C TYR A 197 -77.22 4.36 -67.64
N GLU A 198 -76.79 4.02 -66.41
CA GLU A 198 -75.40 3.70 -66.08
C GLU A 198 -74.91 2.45 -66.84
N GLU A 199 -75.70 1.38 -66.92
CA GLU A 199 -75.38 0.16 -67.70
C GLU A 199 -75.21 0.43 -69.22
N LEU A 200 -75.82 1.51 -69.72
CA LEU A 200 -75.68 1.99 -71.12
C LEU A 200 -74.53 2.99 -71.31
N GLY A 201 -73.76 3.30 -70.26
CA GLY A 201 -72.75 4.37 -70.26
C GLY A 201 -73.33 5.80 -70.33
N ARG A 202 -74.65 5.95 -70.19
CA ARG A 202 -75.39 7.22 -70.31
C ARG A 202 -75.43 7.97 -68.97
N VAL A 203 -74.25 8.15 -68.38
CA VAL A 203 -74.08 8.63 -67.00
C VAL A 203 -74.59 10.05 -66.81
N ASP A 204 -74.50 10.91 -67.81
CA ASP A 204 -75.03 12.29 -67.75
C ASP A 204 -76.57 12.27 -67.63
N GLU A 205 -77.28 11.41 -68.38
CA GLU A 205 -78.73 11.22 -68.21
C GLU A 205 -79.09 10.51 -66.90
N ALA A 206 -78.26 9.58 -66.42
CA ALA A 206 -78.45 8.95 -65.11
C ALA A 206 -78.47 10.02 -63.99
N VAL A 207 -77.56 10.98 -64.03
CA VAL A 207 -77.47 12.01 -62.98
C VAL A 207 -78.56 13.08 -63.08
N GLU A 208 -79.10 13.38 -64.26
CA GLU A 208 -80.34 14.19 -64.33
C GLU A 208 -81.53 13.48 -63.66
N VAL A 209 -81.59 12.15 -63.70
CA VAL A 209 -82.58 11.36 -62.93
C VAL A 209 -82.25 11.36 -61.43
N MET A 210 -80.97 11.22 -61.04
CA MET A 210 -80.56 11.31 -59.63
C MET A 210 -80.84 12.70 -59.02
N ASN A 211 -80.62 13.77 -59.78
CA ASN A 211 -80.97 15.15 -59.41
C ASN A 211 -82.48 15.28 -59.15
N ARG A 212 -83.31 14.62 -59.97
CA ARG A 212 -84.75 14.55 -59.77
C ARG A 212 -85.14 13.76 -58.51
N ILE A 213 -84.49 12.63 -58.23
CA ILE A 213 -84.71 11.86 -56.98
C ILE A 213 -84.38 12.73 -55.77
N ALA A 214 -83.22 13.39 -55.76
CA ALA A 214 -82.78 14.23 -54.65
C ALA A 214 -83.70 15.46 -54.41
N ALA A 215 -84.38 15.96 -55.44
CA ALA A 215 -85.31 17.08 -55.34
C ALA A 215 -86.76 16.68 -55.00
N GLU A 216 -87.27 15.56 -55.55
CA GLU A 216 -88.66 15.12 -55.38
C GLU A 216 -88.86 14.09 -54.24
N TYR A 217 -87.83 13.27 -53.94
CA TYR A 217 -87.91 12.14 -53.01
C TYR A 217 -86.73 12.10 -52.00
N PRO A 218 -86.46 13.20 -51.25
CA PRO A 218 -85.32 13.28 -50.32
C PRO A 218 -85.38 12.32 -49.12
N ASN A 219 -86.51 11.60 -48.92
CA ASN A 219 -86.69 10.59 -47.88
C ASN A 219 -86.80 9.16 -48.46
N SER A 220 -86.35 8.93 -49.70
CA SER A 220 -86.34 7.59 -50.31
C SER A 220 -85.30 6.69 -49.64
N ASN A 221 -85.58 5.38 -49.54
CA ASN A 221 -84.60 4.39 -49.05
C ASN A 221 -83.33 4.32 -49.91
N TYR A 222 -83.37 4.86 -51.13
CA TYR A 222 -82.23 4.91 -52.06
C TYR A 222 -81.44 6.23 -51.98
N ILE A 223 -81.85 7.18 -51.13
CA ILE A 223 -81.32 8.55 -51.19
C ILE A 223 -79.81 8.61 -50.95
N ASP A 224 -79.27 7.84 -50.00
CA ASP A 224 -77.85 7.86 -49.66
C ASP A 224 -76.97 7.41 -50.82
N GLU A 225 -77.32 6.28 -51.46
CA GLU A 225 -76.62 5.79 -52.65
C GLU A 225 -76.74 6.79 -53.81
N VAL A 226 -77.92 7.38 -54.01
CA VAL A 226 -78.16 8.40 -55.03
C VAL A 226 -77.33 9.65 -54.77
N GLN A 227 -77.22 10.12 -53.53
CA GLN A 227 -76.35 11.25 -53.18
C GLN A 227 -74.87 10.89 -53.36
N PHE A 228 -74.46 9.66 -53.03
CA PHE A 228 -73.07 9.23 -53.17
C PHE A 228 -72.66 9.17 -54.65
N ARG A 229 -73.49 8.55 -55.50
CA ARG A 229 -73.30 8.50 -56.97
C ARG A 229 -73.29 9.90 -57.59
N ARG A 230 -74.15 10.83 -57.14
CA ARG A 230 -74.09 12.26 -57.52
C ARG A 230 -72.75 12.87 -57.12
N GLY A 231 -72.29 12.62 -55.89
CA GLY A 231 -70.97 13.03 -55.39
C GLY A 231 -69.85 12.61 -56.32
N GLU A 232 -69.70 11.30 -56.58
CA GLU A 232 -68.67 10.75 -57.47
C GLU A 232 -68.73 11.35 -58.89
N TYR A 233 -69.93 11.52 -59.45
CA TYR A 233 -70.13 12.15 -60.77
C TYR A 233 -69.61 13.59 -60.81
N TYR A 234 -69.96 14.39 -59.80
CA TYR A 234 -69.54 15.79 -59.73
C TYR A 234 -68.04 15.90 -59.41
N PHE A 235 -67.53 15.06 -58.51
CA PHE A 235 -66.13 15.00 -58.13
C PHE A 235 -65.22 14.68 -59.33
N THR A 236 -65.51 13.58 -60.05
CA THR A 236 -64.75 13.16 -61.25
C THR A 236 -64.76 14.23 -62.35
N ARG A 237 -65.85 15.01 -62.45
CA ARG A 237 -65.99 16.15 -63.37
C ARG A 237 -65.41 17.48 -62.81
N LYS A 238 -64.70 17.43 -61.68
CA LYS A 238 -64.06 18.57 -60.98
C LYS A 238 -65.04 19.69 -60.56
N LYS A 239 -66.31 19.34 -60.40
CA LYS A 239 -67.37 20.22 -59.90
C LYS A 239 -67.48 20.11 -58.37
N TYR A 240 -66.40 20.47 -57.68
CA TYR A 240 -66.26 20.17 -56.26
C TYR A 240 -67.38 20.77 -55.39
N LEU A 241 -67.87 21.98 -55.68
CA LEU A 241 -69.05 22.55 -55.01
C LEU A 241 -70.33 21.71 -55.17
N ASP A 242 -70.57 21.12 -56.34
CA ASP A 242 -71.75 20.25 -56.56
C ASP A 242 -71.57 18.91 -55.82
N ALA A 243 -70.34 18.39 -55.76
CA ALA A 243 -69.99 17.17 -55.03
C ALA A 243 -70.07 17.36 -53.51
N GLU A 244 -69.59 18.49 -53.00
CA GLU A 244 -69.61 18.91 -51.59
C GLU A 244 -71.04 18.87 -51.05
N ASN A 245 -71.99 19.48 -51.77
CA ASN A 245 -73.41 19.45 -51.44
C ASN A 245 -74.00 18.02 -51.42
N ALA A 246 -73.49 17.11 -52.25
CA ALA A 246 -73.97 15.73 -52.33
C ALA A 246 -73.42 14.87 -51.17
N TYR A 247 -72.11 14.90 -50.92
CA TYR A 247 -71.53 14.16 -49.78
C TYR A 247 -71.95 14.75 -48.43
N LEU A 248 -72.09 16.08 -48.31
CA LEU A 248 -72.64 16.72 -47.10
C LEU A 248 -74.05 16.23 -46.78
N ALA A 249 -74.89 15.89 -47.76
CA ALA A 249 -76.22 15.36 -47.48
C ALA A 249 -76.16 14.05 -46.69
N ILE A 250 -75.18 13.19 -46.98
CA ILE A 250 -74.95 11.91 -46.28
C ILE A 250 -74.27 12.14 -44.93
N VAL A 251 -73.25 13.00 -44.88
CA VAL A 251 -72.56 13.33 -43.60
C VAL A 251 -73.53 13.97 -42.59
N ASN A 252 -74.51 14.77 -43.04
CA ASN A 252 -75.58 15.31 -42.20
C ASN A 252 -76.68 14.28 -41.84
N ALA A 253 -76.81 13.18 -42.57
CA ALA A 253 -77.69 12.07 -42.19
C ALA A 253 -77.05 11.21 -41.08
N GLY A 254 -75.72 11.10 -41.06
CA GLY A 254 -74.95 10.48 -39.99
C GLY A 254 -74.63 9.00 -40.21
N SER A 255 -74.08 8.37 -39.17
CA SER A 255 -73.54 7.00 -39.20
C SER A 255 -74.56 5.88 -39.40
N ASP A 256 -75.86 6.19 -39.46
CA ASP A 256 -76.89 5.22 -39.86
C ASP A 256 -76.82 4.93 -41.38
N SER A 257 -76.12 5.77 -42.16
CA SER A 257 -75.89 5.56 -43.58
C SER A 257 -74.70 4.64 -43.87
N PHE A 258 -74.91 3.63 -44.72
CA PHE A 258 -73.83 2.77 -45.24
C PHE A 258 -72.74 3.58 -46.00
N TYR A 259 -73.07 4.75 -46.52
CA TYR A 259 -72.14 5.61 -47.26
C TYR A 259 -71.46 6.67 -46.37
N TYR A 260 -71.71 6.69 -45.06
CA TYR A 260 -71.22 7.74 -44.15
C TYR A 260 -69.70 7.91 -44.17
N GLU A 261 -68.95 6.82 -43.95
CA GLU A 261 -67.48 6.85 -43.88
C GLU A 261 -66.84 7.27 -45.20
N LEU A 262 -67.34 6.69 -46.31
CA LEU A 262 -66.85 6.97 -47.65
C LEU A 262 -67.21 8.40 -48.09
N SER A 263 -68.32 8.94 -47.56
CA SER A 263 -68.71 10.35 -47.76
C SER A 263 -67.86 11.30 -46.92
N LEU A 264 -67.48 10.97 -45.68
CA LEU A 264 -66.49 11.74 -44.92
C LEU A 264 -65.14 11.79 -45.65
N TYR A 265 -64.67 10.64 -46.13
CA TYR A 265 -63.44 10.52 -46.91
C TYR A 265 -63.47 11.37 -48.20
N LYS A 266 -64.50 11.19 -49.03
CA LYS A 266 -64.65 11.92 -50.30
C LYS A 266 -64.96 13.41 -50.10
N LEU A 267 -65.66 13.80 -49.03
CA LEU A 267 -65.89 15.20 -48.68
C LEU A 267 -64.59 15.87 -48.18
N GLY A 268 -63.78 15.19 -47.38
CA GLY A 268 -62.44 15.65 -46.99
C GLY A 268 -61.58 15.94 -48.23
N TRP A 269 -61.56 15.01 -49.18
CA TRP A 269 -60.94 15.22 -50.50
C TRP A 269 -61.57 16.36 -51.29
N THR A 270 -62.89 16.55 -51.21
CA THR A 270 -63.61 17.63 -51.92
C THR A 270 -63.23 19.01 -51.38
N PHE A 271 -63.04 19.15 -50.06
CA PHE A 271 -62.52 20.39 -49.46
C PHE A 271 -61.03 20.60 -49.78
N TYR A 272 -60.21 19.55 -49.69
CA TYR A 272 -58.78 19.61 -50.06
C TYR A 272 -58.59 20.06 -51.52
N LYS A 273 -59.40 19.54 -52.46
CA LYS A 273 -59.41 19.98 -53.87
C LYS A 273 -59.96 21.39 -54.12
N GLN A 274 -60.46 22.06 -53.09
CA GLN A 274 -60.90 23.46 -53.11
C GLN A 274 -59.97 24.40 -52.32
N ASP A 275 -58.80 23.93 -51.88
CA ASP A 275 -57.85 24.69 -51.02
C ASP A 275 -58.42 25.01 -49.61
N MET A 276 -59.53 24.36 -49.24
CA MET A 276 -60.19 24.50 -47.93
C MET A 276 -59.63 23.45 -46.95
N LEU A 277 -58.36 23.65 -46.56
CA LEU A 277 -57.58 22.65 -45.83
C LEU A 277 -58.12 22.37 -44.42
N GLU A 278 -58.57 23.38 -43.67
CA GLU A 278 -59.12 23.16 -42.33
C GLU A 278 -60.45 22.39 -42.38
N GLU A 279 -61.34 22.78 -43.28
CA GLU A 279 -62.62 22.11 -43.55
C GLU A 279 -62.43 20.65 -43.98
N GLY A 280 -61.43 20.37 -44.81
CA GLY A 280 -61.05 19.03 -45.24
C GLY A 280 -60.50 18.17 -44.10
N MET A 281 -59.54 18.70 -43.34
CA MET A 281 -59.03 18.02 -42.14
C MET A 281 -60.14 17.72 -41.15
N ASN A 282 -61.12 18.62 -40.95
CA ASN A 282 -62.25 18.37 -40.07
C ASN A 282 -63.07 17.12 -40.48
N GLN A 283 -63.17 16.78 -41.77
CA GLN A 283 -63.87 15.55 -42.22
C GLN A 283 -62.99 14.31 -42.06
N PHE A 284 -61.69 14.42 -42.36
CA PHE A 284 -60.74 13.33 -42.17
C PHE A 284 -60.56 12.98 -40.69
N VAL A 285 -60.53 13.98 -39.80
CA VAL A 285 -60.54 13.81 -38.35
C VAL A 285 -61.85 13.20 -37.87
N ALA A 286 -63.00 13.61 -38.41
CA ALA A 286 -64.29 12.97 -38.11
C ALA A 286 -64.35 11.51 -38.57
N LEU A 287 -63.68 11.14 -39.67
CA LEU A 287 -63.54 9.75 -40.12
C LEU A 287 -62.69 8.92 -39.15
N LEU A 288 -61.53 9.43 -38.73
CA LEU A 288 -60.66 8.76 -37.76
C LEU A 288 -61.34 8.63 -36.37
N ASP A 289 -62.05 9.67 -35.93
CA ASP A 289 -62.91 9.63 -34.72
C ASP A 289 -64.01 8.58 -34.83
N HIS A 290 -64.65 8.46 -36.00
CA HIS A 290 -65.66 7.43 -36.22
C HIS A 290 -65.06 6.03 -36.18
N LYS A 291 -63.89 5.82 -36.81
CA LYS A 291 -63.16 4.55 -36.78
C LYS A 291 -62.79 4.13 -35.35
N ILE A 292 -62.31 5.05 -34.50
CA ILE A 292 -62.16 4.78 -33.06
C ILE A 292 -63.51 4.40 -32.43
N SER A 293 -64.60 5.14 -32.73
CA SER A 293 -65.91 4.92 -32.10
C SER A 293 -66.53 3.54 -32.38
N ILE A 294 -66.18 2.91 -33.51
CA ILE A 294 -66.61 1.55 -33.87
C ILE A 294 -65.60 0.45 -33.49
N GLY A 295 -64.43 0.83 -32.97
CA GLY A 295 -63.40 -0.11 -32.50
C GLY A 295 -62.41 -0.59 -33.55
N TYR A 296 -62.16 0.19 -34.61
CA TYR A 296 -61.13 -0.10 -35.60
C TYR A 296 -59.72 -0.06 -34.98
N ASP A 297 -58.91 -1.09 -35.25
CA ASP A 297 -57.50 -1.15 -34.83
C ASP A 297 -56.57 -0.62 -35.93
N PHE A 298 -55.91 0.51 -35.63
CA PHE A 298 -54.91 1.11 -36.51
C PHE A 298 -53.56 0.38 -36.48
N GLU A 299 -53.28 -0.41 -35.43
CA GLU A 299 -52.07 -1.24 -35.35
C GLU A 299 -52.25 -2.58 -36.11
N ASN A 300 -53.49 -3.09 -36.27
CA ASN A 300 -53.80 -4.37 -36.93
C ASN A 300 -55.09 -4.33 -37.79
N PRO A 301 -55.07 -3.74 -39.00
CA PRO A 301 -56.24 -3.67 -39.87
C PRO A 301 -56.64 -5.03 -40.48
N GLU A 302 -57.95 -5.27 -40.64
CA GLU A 302 -58.50 -6.52 -41.22
C GLU A 302 -58.77 -6.46 -42.74
N ASP A 303 -58.71 -5.28 -43.38
CA ASP A 303 -58.96 -5.06 -44.81
C ASP A 303 -57.89 -4.13 -45.43
N ASP A 304 -57.12 -4.66 -46.38
CA ASP A 304 -56.08 -3.95 -47.15
C ASP A 304 -56.62 -2.67 -47.84
N ILE A 305 -57.87 -2.68 -48.32
CA ILE A 305 -58.51 -1.56 -49.02
C ILE A 305 -58.87 -0.46 -48.02
N GLU A 306 -59.34 -0.84 -46.84
CA GLU A 306 -59.62 0.10 -45.76
C GLU A 306 -58.33 0.69 -45.17
N GLN A 307 -57.32 -0.15 -44.89
CA GLN A 307 -56.00 0.31 -44.47
C GLN A 307 -55.47 1.38 -45.43
N LYS A 308 -55.43 1.08 -46.73
CA LYS A 308 -54.91 1.99 -47.76
C LYS A 308 -55.67 3.32 -47.80
N ARG A 309 -56.98 3.32 -47.56
CA ARG A 309 -57.83 4.53 -47.45
C ARG A 309 -57.53 5.32 -46.17
N ILE A 310 -57.16 4.66 -45.07
CA ILE A 310 -56.70 5.29 -43.83
C ILE A 310 -55.28 5.87 -43.99
N ASP A 311 -54.36 5.14 -44.64
CA ASP A 311 -53.01 5.63 -44.98
C ASP A 311 -53.08 6.86 -45.91
N ASP A 312 -53.92 6.80 -46.95
CA ASP A 312 -54.23 7.95 -47.81
C ASP A 312 -54.79 9.13 -47.00
N THR A 313 -55.65 8.86 -46.02
CA THR A 313 -56.22 9.88 -45.11
C THR A 313 -55.13 10.56 -44.28
N PHE A 314 -54.23 9.80 -43.63
CA PHE A 314 -53.08 10.35 -42.91
C PHE A 314 -52.13 11.13 -43.84
N ARG A 315 -51.95 10.69 -45.09
CA ARG A 315 -51.15 11.38 -46.10
C ARG A 315 -51.76 12.73 -46.50
N VAL A 316 -53.08 12.84 -46.69
CA VAL A 316 -53.74 14.14 -46.95
C VAL A 316 -53.72 15.05 -45.72
N ILE A 317 -53.93 14.52 -44.51
CA ILE A 317 -53.79 15.28 -43.27
C ILE A 317 -52.36 15.87 -43.18
N SER A 318 -51.34 15.05 -43.45
CA SER A 318 -49.93 15.46 -43.42
C SER A 318 -49.60 16.50 -44.48
N LEU A 319 -50.11 16.35 -45.72
CA LEU A 319 -50.00 17.36 -46.78
C LEU A 319 -50.67 18.68 -46.39
N SER A 320 -51.85 18.61 -45.76
CA SER A 320 -52.61 19.78 -45.31
C SER A 320 -51.85 20.56 -44.24
N PHE A 321 -51.43 19.90 -43.15
CA PHE A 321 -50.59 20.53 -42.12
C PHE A 321 -49.26 21.04 -42.71
N SER A 322 -48.63 20.28 -43.62
CA SER A 322 -47.40 20.68 -44.30
C SER A 322 -47.53 22.01 -45.08
N ALA A 323 -48.71 22.31 -45.61
CA ALA A 323 -49.03 23.57 -46.27
C ALA A 323 -49.42 24.70 -45.29
N MET A 324 -50.06 24.38 -44.14
CA MET A 324 -50.54 25.38 -43.17
C MET A 324 -49.50 25.84 -42.15
N GLY A 325 -48.45 25.07 -41.90
CA GLY A 325 -47.36 25.47 -40.98
C GLY A 325 -46.45 24.34 -40.47
N GLY A 326 -46.68 23.09 -40.87
CA GLY A 326 -45.98 21.94 -40.31
C GLY A 326 -46.44 21.64 -38.88
N PRO A 327 -45.57 21.14 -37.99
CA PRO A 327 -45.97 20.63 -36.68
C PRO A 327 -46.68 21.66 -35.79
N ASP A 328 -46.29 22.94 -35.82
CA ASP A 328 -46.97 24.02 -35.07
C ASP A 328 -48.48 24.10 -35.39
N SER A 329 -48.85 23.85 -36.66
CA SER A 329 -50.26 23.84 -37.09
C SER A 329 -51.02 22.59 -36.61
N VAL A 330 -50.33 21.48 -36.35
CA VAL A 330 -50.90 20.30 -35.68
C VAL A 330 -51.23 20.66 -34.22
N VAL A 331 -50.31 21.31 -33.51
CA VAL A 331 -50.50 21.75 -32.12
C VAL A 331 -51.71 22.68 -32.01
N ASP A 332 -51.78 23.75 -32.79
CA ASP A 332 -52.89 24.71 -32.70
C ASP A 332 -54.24 24.11 -33.14
N TYR A 333 -54.24 23.12 -34.04
CA TYR A 333 -55.46 22.39 -34.41
C TYR A 333 -55.98 21.52 -33.26
N PHE A 334 -55.19 20.57 -32.71
CA PHE A 334 -55.69 19.69 -31.64
C PHE A 334 -55.92 20.42 -30.31
N LYS A 335 -55.23 21.53 -30.06
CA LYS A 335 -55.51 22.48 -28.96
C LYS A 335 -56.87 23.19 -29.10
N LYS A 336 -57.39 23.35 -30.32
CA LYS A 336 -58.71 23.94 -30.64
C LYS A 336 -59.82 22.87 -30.72
N HIS A 337 -59.50 21.68 -31.22
CA HIS A 337 -60.47 20.59 -31.49
C HIS A 337 -60.45 19.44 -30.44
N GLY A 338 -59.62 19.56 -29.41
CA GLY A 338 -59.37 18.54 -28.37
C GLY A 338 -58.40 17.46 -28.86
N SER A 339 -57.63 16.86 -27.94
CA SER A 339 -56.63 15.85 -28.28
C SER A 339 -57.23 14.51 -28.72
N ARG A 340 -56.43 13.67 -29.37
CA ARG A 340 -56.77 12.33 -29.92
C ARG A 340 -55.60 11.35 -29.80
N SER A 341 -55.91 10.05 -29.69
CA SER A 341 -54.89 9.01 -29.54
C SER A 341 -54.04 8.78 -30.79
N TYR A 342 -54.55 9.08 -31.99
CA TYR A 342 -53.82 8.97 -33.27
C TYR A 342 -52.98 10.21 -33.62
N GLU A 343 -52.86 11.21 -32.72
CA GLU A 343 -51.96 12.36 -32.97
C GLU A 343 -50.53 11.91 -33.26
N VAL A 344 -50.07 10.86 -32.56
CA VAL A 344 -48.78 10.20 -32.79
C VAL A 344 -48.57 9.78 -34.25
N ASP A 345 -49.60 9.25 -34.90
CA ASP A 345 -49.53 8.78 -36.29
C ASP A 345 -49.57 9.95 -37.28
N ILE A 346 -50.22 11.07 -36.92
CA ILE A 346 -50.16 12.33 -37.68
C ILE A 346 -48.74 12.91 -37.67
N TYR A 347 -48.10 13.01 -36.50
CA TYR A 347 -46.71 13.49 -36.42
C TYR A 347 -45.73 12.52 -37.12
N ARG A 348 -45.97 11.20 -37.04
CA ARG A 348 -45.16 10.20 -37.78
C ARG A 348 -45.27 10.37 -39.30
N ASN A 349 -46.48 10.47 -39.83
CA ASN A 349 -46.70 10.63 -41.27
C ASN A 349 -46.19 11.99 -41.79
N LEU A 350 -46.34 13.08 -41.01
CA LEU A 350 -45.77 14.38 -41.34
C LEU A 350 -44.23 14.36 -41.35
N GLY A 351 -43.63 13.70 -40.36
CA GLY A 351 -42.18 13.50 -40.27
C GLY A 351 -41.61 12.73 -41.46
N GLU A 352 -42.19 11.58 -41.81
CA GLU A 352 -41.76 10.80 -42.98
C GLU A 352 -42.02 11.53 -44.30
N HIS A 353 -43.16 12.20 -44.47
CA HIS A 353 -43.45 13.02 -45.65
C HIS A 353 -42.36 14.07 -45.89
N TYR A 354 -41.91 14.77 -44.85
CA TYR A 354 -40.77 15.69 -44.97
C TYR A 354 -39.46 14.96 -45.26
N LEU A 355 -39.23 13.77 -44.68
CA LEU A 355 -38.02 12.99 -44.89
C LEU A 355 -37.88 12.48 -46.33
N GLU A 356 -38.97 12.06 -46.98
CA GLU A 356 -39.02 11.72 -48.41
C GLU A 356 -38.57 12.90 -49.27
N LYS A 357 -39.15 14.08 -49.02
CA LYS A 357 -38.83 15.35 -49.71
C LYS A 357 -37.44 15.91 -49.31
N ARG A 358 -36.67 15.19 -48.48
CA ARG A 358 -35.35 15.58 -47.93
C ARG A 358 -35.36 16.87 -47.10
N ARG A 359 -36.53 17.23 -46.55
CA ARG A 359 -36.76 18.35 -45.64
C ARG A 359 -36.39 17.96 -44.20
N TYR A 360 -35.13 17.59 -43.99
CA TYR A 360 -34.65 16.98 -42.73
C TYR A 360 -34.94 17.80 -41.47
N ALA A 361 -34.89 19.14 -41.56
CA ALA A 361 -35.20 20.01 -40.42
C ALA A 361 -36.69 19.95 -40.04
N ASP A 362 -37.58 20.02 -41.02
CA ASP A 362 -39.04 19.94 -40.82
C ASP A 362 -39.45 18.51 -40.36
N ALA A 363 -38.78 17.48 -40.89
CA ALA A 363 -38.96 16.09 -40.49
C ALA A 363 -38.60 15.89 -39.01
N ALA A 364 -37.41 16.33 -38.59
CA ALA A 364 -36.98 16.25 -37.20
C ALA A 364 -37.85 17.10 -36.26
N ALA A 365 -38.26 18.30 -36.68
CA ALA A 365 -39.19 19.13 -35.92
C ALA A 365 -40.53 18.42 -35.69
N SER A 366 -41.05 17.70 -36.68
CA SER A 366 -42.32 16.97 -36.56
C SER A 366 -42.28 15.89 -35.46
N TYR A 367 -41.17 15.17 -35.32
CA TYR A 367 -40.97 14.24 -34.22
C TYR A 367 -40.73 14.95 -32.88
N LYS A 368 -39.86 15.98 -32.85
CA LYS A 368 -39.56 16.74 -31.63
C LYS A 368 -40.79 17.39 -31.01
N THR A 369 -41.65 18.05 -31.79
CA THR A 369 -42.85 18.72 -31.26
C THR A 369 -43.80 17.75 -30.56
N PHE A 370 -43.91 16.49 -31.03
CA PHE A 370 -44.68 15.48 -30.31
C PHE A 370 -44.04 15.11 -28.96
N VAL A 371 -42.72 14.90 -28.94
CA VAL A 371 -41.96 14.56 -27.72
C VAL A 371 -41.99 15.69 -26.69
N GLU A 372 -41.81 16.93 -27.12
CA GLU A 372 -41.85 18.13 -26.26
C GLU A 372 -43.21 18.30 -25.56
N LEU A 373 -44.30 17.92 -26.24
CA LEU A 373 -45.65 17.92 -25.69
C LEU A 373 -45.96 16.67 -24.84
N ASN A 374 -45.39 15.52 -25.19
CA ASN A 374 -45.69 14.22 -24.59
C ASN A 374 -44.41 13.47 -24.12
N PRO A 375 -43.58 14.03 -23.23
CA PRO A 375 -42.26 13.49 -22.86
C PRO A 375 -42.30 12.19 -22.02
N TYR A 376 -43.50 11.63 -21.79
CA TYR A 376 -43.73 10.38 -21.09
C TYR A 376 -44.71 9.47 -21.88
N ASP A 377 -44.77 9.58 -23.20
CA ASP A 377 -45.50 8.65 -24.06
C ASP A 377 -44.67 7.39 -24.41
N LYS A 378 -45.34 6.25 -24.64
CA LYS A 378 -44.71 4.97 -25.04
C LYS A 378 -43.80 5.09 -26.27
N VAL A 379 -44.09 6.02 -27.20
CA VAL A 379 -43.29 6.19 -28.43
C VAL A 379 -42.18 7.23 -28.32
N ALA A 380 -42.15 8.06 -27.27
CA ALA A 380 -41.27 9.23 -27.23
C ALA A 380 -39.77 8.91 -27.45
N PRO A 381 -39.19 7.83 -26.86
CA PRO A 381 -37.80 7.46 -27.15
C PRO A 381 -37.60 7.10 -28.63
N HIS A 382 -38.52 6.35 -29.24
CA HIS A 382 -38.46 5.95 -30.64
C HIS A 382 -38.55 7.15 -31.61
N PHE A 383 -39.22 8.23 -31.20
CA PHE A 383 -39.29 9.47 -31.96
C PHE A 383 -37.97 10.24 -31.90
N ASP A 384 -37.31 10.31 -30.74
CA ASP A 384 -35.96 10.89 -30.65
C ASP A 384 -34.89 10.03 -31.33
N MET A 385 -35.01 8.69 -31.29
CA MET A 385 -34.21 7.78 -32.12
C MET A 385 -34.35 8.15 -33.60
N ARG A 386 -35.59 8.40 -34.08
CA ARG A 386 -35.86 8.81 -35.46
C ARG A 386 -35.30 10.20 -35.77
N VAL A 387 -35.30 11.14 -34.82
CA VAL A 387 -34.62 12.45 -34.97
C VAL A 387 -33.11 12.28 -35.17
N ILE A 388 -32.46 11.41 -34.39
CA ILE A 388 -31.03 11.09 -34.55
C ILE A 388 -30.76 10.47 -35.92
N GLU A 389 -31.60 9.52 -36.38
CA GLU A 389 -31.50 8.94 -37.72
C GLU A 389 -31.68 9.98 -38.84
N ILE A 390 -32.63 10.92 -38.70
CA ILE A 390 -32.88 12.00 -39.66
C ILE A 390 -31.66 12.92 -39.77
N TYR A 391 -31.02 13.29 -38.66
CA TYR A 391 -29.80 14.09 -38.68
C TYR A 391 -28.58 13.31 -39.19
N LYS A 392 -28.46 12.00 -38.89
CA LYS A 392 -27.43 11.11 -39.45
C LYS A 392 -27.60 10.97 -40.98
N LYS A 393 -28.84 10.75 -41.48
CA LYS A 393 -29.21 10.67 -42.91
C LYS A 393 -29.05 12.00 -43.67
N GLY A 394 -29.31 13.13 -42.99
CA GLY A 394 -29.10 14.47 -43.53
C GLY A 394 -27.64 14.94 -43.58
N GLY A 395 -26.73 14.24 -42.88
CA GLY A 395 -25.30 14.59 -42.82
C GLY A 395 -24.99 15.78 -41.92
N PHE A 396 -25.71 15.94 -40.80
CA PHE A 396 -25.60 17.08 -39.88
C PHE A 396 -24.92 16.69 -38.55
N PRO A 397 -23.60 16.44 -38.50
CA PRO A 397 -22.94 15.85 -37.33
C PRO A 397 -23.08 16.66 -36.03
N LYS A 398 -23.25 17.99 -36.11
CA LYS A 398 -23.55 18.82 -34.92
C LYS A 398 -24.93 18.51 -34.34
N LEU A 399 -25.96 18.49 -35.18
CA LEU A 399 -27.32 18.16 -34.78
C LEU A 399 -27.43 16.71 -34.29
N VAL A 400 -26.60 15.80 -34.81
CA VAL A 400 -26.48 14.43 -34.29
C VAL A 400 -25.92 14.41 -32.86
N ILE A 401 -24.85 15.17 -32.57
CA ILE A 401 -24.30 15.26 -31.20
C ILE A 401 -25.29 15.96 -30.25
N GLU A 402 -25.98 17.00 -30.72
CA GLU A 402 -27.01 17.72 -29.94
C GLU A 402 -28.20 16.79 -29.62
N ALA A 403 -28.75 16.07 -30.60
CA ALA A 403 -29.81 15.09 -30.40
C ALA A 403 -29.38 13.88 -29.55
N ASN A 404 -28.13 13.42 -29.70
CA ASN A 404 -27.54 12.40 -28.83
C ASN A 404 -27.55 12.86 -27.35
N LYS A 405 -27.21 14.13 -27.06
CA LYS A 405 -27.28 14.65 -25.69
C LYS A 405 -28.71 14.75 -25.17
N GLU A 406 -29.64 15.25 -25.98
CA GLU A 406 -31.05 15.34 -25.61
C GLU A 406 -31.60 13.95 -25.27
N PHE A 407 -31.33 12.95 -26.12
CA PHE A 407 -31.69 11.55 -25.89
C PHE A 407 -31.04 10.97 -24.62
N ALA A 408 -29.74 11.15 -24.43
CA ALA A 408 -29.04 10.68 -23.22
C ALA A 408 -29.55 11.34 -21.94
N THR A 409 -29.95 12.61 -22.00
CA THR A 409 -30.51 13.36 -20.86
C THR A 409 -31.95 12.93 -20.54
N SER A 410 -32.77 12.70 -21.57
CA SER A 410 -34.17 12.28 -21.44
C SER A 410 -34.31 10.82 -21.03
N TYR A 411 -33.42 9.93 -21.48
CA TYR A 411 -33.55 8.47 -21.31
C TYR A 411 -32.38 7.80 -20.58
N GLY A 412 -31.40 8.53 -20.05
CA GLY A 412 -30.44 8.01 -19.08
C GLY A 412 -31.14 7.34 -17.88
N LEU A 413 -30.57 6.29 -17.29
CA LEU A 413 -31.31 5.42 -16.34
C LEU A 413 -31.77 6.13 -15.05
N LYS A 414 -31.22 7.31 -14.73
CA LYS A 414 -31.62 8.16 -13.60
C LYS A 414 -32.73 9.17 -13.96
N SER A 415 -33.18 9.22 -15.22
CA SER A 415 -34.14 10.22 -15.70
C SER A 415 -35.55 10.00 -15.12
N ARG A 416 -36.46 10.94 -15.42
CA ARG A 416 -37.87 10.81 -15.03
C ARG A 416 -38.66 9.83 -15.92
N TYR A 417 -38.18 9.50 -17.12
CA TYR A 417 -38.92 8.61 -18.03
C TYR A 417 -39.12 7.22 -17.40
N TRP A 418 -38.07 6.67 -16.80
CA TRP A 418 -38.09 5.37 -16.09
C TRP A 418 -38.84 5.39 -14.74
N GLN A 419 -39.46 6.51 -14.36
CA GLN A 419 -40.45 6.56 -13.27
C GLN A 419 -41.86 6.25 -13.75
N HIS A 420 -42.08 6.20 -15.07
CA HIS A 420 -43.35 5.89 -15.73
C HIS A 420 -43.33 4.55 -16.47
N PHE A 421 -42.14 4.01 -16.80
CA PHE A 421 -41.96 2.81 -17.61
C PHE A 421 -40.88 1.87 -17.05
N GLU A 422 -41.11 0.56 -17.18
CA GLU A 422 -40.13 -0.47 -16.84
C GLU A 422 -38.96 -0.47 -17.83
N VAL A 423 -37.73 -0.44 -17.31
CA VAL A 423 -36.48 -0.31 -18.08
C VAL A 423 -36.30 -1.46 -19.08
N ASP A 424 -36.48 -2.70 -18.62
CA ASP A 424 -36.27 -3.92 -19.43
C ASP A 424 -37.27 -4.08 -20.60
N ALA A 425 -38.31 -3.24 -20.68
CA ALA A 425 -39.30 -3.28 -21.77
C ALA A 425 -38.83 -2.57 -23.05
N TYR A 426 -37.72 -1.82 -23.01
CA TYR A 426 -37.22 -0.99 -24.13
C TYR A 426 -35.75 -1.32 -24.50
N PRO A 427 -35.43 -2.57 -24.87
CA PRO A 427 -34.04 -3.03 -25.06
C PRO A 427 -33.29 -2.33 -26.20
N ASP A 428 -34.00 -1.84 -27.21
CA ASP A 428 -33.47 -1.07 -28.35
C ASP A 428 -33.14 0.39 -27.98
N VAL A 429 -34.00 1.03 -27.18
CA VAL A 429 -33.73 2.33 -26.55
C VAL A 429 -32.47 2.24 -25.69
N LEU A 430 -32.32 1.16 -24.90
CA LEU A 430 -31.13 0.92 -24.09
C LEU A 430 -29.87 0.65 -24.93
N ALA A 431 -30.00 -0.08 -26.03
CA ALA A 431 -28.90 -0.32 -26.97
C ALA A 431 -28.42 0.99 -27.62
N LEU A 432 -29.34 1.87 -28.04
CA LEU A 432 -28.94 3.20 -28.52
C LEU A 432 -28.38 4.05 -27.39
N LEU A 433 -28.99 4.08 -26.20
CA LEU A 433 -28.51 4.86 -25.05
C LEU A 433 -27.06 4.51 -24.71
N LYS A 434 -26.73 3.22 -24.66
CA LYS A 434 -25.36 2.74 -24.47
C LYS A 434 -24.43 3.29 -25.56
N SER A 435 -24.80 3.08 -26.83
CA SER A 435 -24.02 3.56 -27.98
C SER A 435 -23.84 5.08 -27.98
N THR A 436 -24.88 5.84 -27.63
CA THR A 436 -24.91 7.30 -27.60
C THR A 436 -24.07 7.85 -26.44
N LEU A 437 -24.09 7.27 -25.25
CA LEU A 437 -23.19 7.64 -24.15
C LEU A 437 -21.72 7.37 -24.53
N THR A 438 -21.44 6.25 -25.20
CA THR A 438 -20.11 5.94 -25.74
C THR A 438 -19.70 6.90 -26.88
N GLU A 439 -20.60 7.26 -27.80
CA GLU A 439 -20.37 8.27 -28.86
C GLU A 439 -20.04 9.62 -28.22
N LEU A 440 -20.81 10.07 -27.22
CA LEU A 440 -20.65 11.38 -26.56
C LEU A 440 -19.35 11.47 -25.75
N ALA A 441 -19.06 10.48 -24.89
CA ALA A 441 -17.86 10.49 -24.07
C ALA A 441 -16.58 10.52 -24.92
N ASN A 442 -16.50 9.65 -25.93
CA ASN A 442 -15.35 9.61 -26.84
C ASN A 442 -15.28 10.85 -27.74
N TYR A 443 -16.40 11.43 -28.17
CA TYR A 443 -16.41 12.69 -28.93
C TYR A 443 -15.81 13.83 -28.10
N TYR A 444 -16.27 14.03 -26.85
CA TYR A 444 -15.76 15.11 -26.01
C TYR A 444 -14.32 14.88 -25.55
N HIS A 445 -13.91 13.63 -25.32
CA HIS A 445 -12.51 13.27 -25.06
C HIS A 445 -11.59 13.61 -26.25
N ALA A 446 -11.98 13.24 -27.48
CA ALA A 446 -11.24 13.62 -28.68
C ALA A 446 -11.20 15.15 -28.90
N MET A 447 -12.27 15.87 -28.55
CA MET A 447 -12.33 17.33 -28.59
C MET A 447 -11.51 18.02 -27.47
N TYR A 448 -11.28 17.35 -26.34
CA TYR A 448 -10.36 17.76 -25.27
C TYR A 448 -8.89 17.63 -25.70
N GLN A 449 -8.55 16.49 -26.33
CA GLN A 449 -7.23 16.19 -26.89
C GLN A 449 -6.85 17.12 -28.05
N ASN A 450 -7.82 17.46 -28.91
CA ASN A 450 -7.57 18.22 -30.14
C ASN A 450 -7.06 19.66 -29.88
N LYS A 451 -5.93 19.99 -30.51
CA LYS A 451 -5.22 21.28 -30.40
C LYS A 451 -6.01 22.47 -30.95
N ASP A 452 -6.97 22.25 -31.85
CA ASP A 452 -7.81 23.31 -32.41
C ASP A 452 -8.85 23.83 -31.40
N PHE A 453 -9.21 23.02 -30.40
CA PHE A 453 -10.27 23.32 -29.42
C PHE A 453 -9.72 23.69 -28.02
N VAL A 454 -8.46 24.11 -27.92
CA VAL A 454 -7.80 24.50 -26.65
C VAL A 454 -8.59 25.56 -25.86
N LYS A 455 -9.36 26.43 -26.51
CA LYS A 455 -10.22 27.42 -25.84
C LYS A 455 -11.45 26.82 -25.13
N GLN A 456 -11.92 25.66 -25.61
CA GLN A 456 -13.06 24.90 -25.06
C GLN A 456 -12.58 23.69 -24.24
N ARG A 457 -11.27 23.56 -23.97
CA ARG A 457 -10.71 22.37 -23.32
C ARG A 457 -11.35 22.09 -21.95
N ALA A 458 -11.59 23.12 -21.14
CA ALA A 458 -12.25 22.96 -19.85
C ALA A 458 -13.69 22.43 -20.00
N ASP A 459 -14.45 23.01 -20.94
CA ASP A 459 -15.83 22.60 -21.23
C ASP A 459 -15.88 21.14 -21.75
N ASN A 460 -14.98 20.80 -22.68
CA ASN A 460 -14.85 19.45 -23.25
C ASN A 460 -14.40 18.41 -22.21
N PHE A 461 -13.58 18.78 -21.22
CA PHE A 461 -13.21 17.91 -20.11
C PHE A 461 -14.43 17.56 -19.24
N VAL A 462 -15.19 18.59 -18.81
CA VAL A 462 -16.39 18.42 -17.97
C VAL A 462 -17.45 17.58 -18.70
N GLU A 463 -17.66 17.83 -19.99
CA GLU A 463 -18.54 17.03 -20.85
C GLU A 463 -18.08 15.57 -20.95
N ALA A 464 -16.81 15.32 -21.30
CA ALA A 464 -16.31 13.95 -21.42
C ALA A 464 -16.41 13.18 -20.10
N GLN A 465 -16.03 13.81 -18.98
CA GLN A 465 -16.15 13.25 -17.64
C GLN A 465 -17.61 12.92 -17.29
N HIS A 466 -18.56 13.82 -17.59
CA HIS A 466 -19.97 13.58 -17.36
C HIS A 466 -20.50 12.36 -18.12
N TRP A 467 -20.21 12.26 -19.42
CA TRP A 467 -20.71 11.15 -20.25
C TRP A 467 -20.05 9.80 -19.91
N TYR A 468 -18.77 9.79 -19.50
CA TYR A 468 -18.15 8.58 -18.94
C TYR A 468 -18.82 8.15 -17.64
N HIS A 469 -19.07 9.07 -16.69
CA HIS A 469 -19.76 8.71 -15.43
C HIS A 469 -21.20 8.23 -15.67
N GLU A 470 -21.98 8.87 -16.55
CA GLU A 470 -23.37 8.44 -16.78
C GLU A 470 -23.45 7.10 -17.54
N PHE A 471 -22.46 6.77 -18.38
CA PHE A 471 -22.29 5.39 -18.88
C PHE A 471 -22.02 4.42 -17.71
N LEU A 472 -21.03 4.71 -16.88
CA LEU A 472 -20.57 3.80 -15.81
C LEU A 472 -21.62 3.58 -14.73
N ASP A 473 -22.46 4.58 -14.45
CA ASP A 473 -23.55 4.49 -13.49
C ASP A 473 -24.81 3.82 -14.08
N SER A 474 -25.05 3.96 -15.40
CA SER A 474 -26.16 3.27 -16.09
C SER A 474 -25.83 1.80 -16.37
N PHE A 475 -24.59 1.51 -16.75
CA PHE A 475 -24.15 0.19 -17.22
C PHE A 475 -22.97 -0.40 -16.41
N PRO A 476 -22.97 -0.38 -15.06
CA PRO A 476 -21.82 -0.75 -14.21
C PRO A 476 -21.40 -2.23 -14.28
N LYS A 477 -22.17 -3.07 -14.98
CA LYS A 477 -21.92 -4.52 -15.15
C LYS A 477 -21.73 -4.92 -16.61
N ASP A 478 -21.72 -3.97 -17.53
CA ASP A 478 -21.53 -4.24 -18.96
C ASP A 478 -20.06 -4.57 -19.28
N ALA A 479 -19.82 -5.38 -20.31
CA ALA A 479 -18.48 -5.79 -20.73
C ALA A 479 -17.58 -4.63 -21.22
N GLU A 480 -18.17 -3.51 -21.64
CA GLU A 480 -17.46 -2.29 -22.02
C GLU A 480 -17.18 -1.36 -20.82
N ALA A 481 -17.84 -1.56 -19.67
CA ALA A 481 -17.66 -0.70 -18.49
C ALA A 481 -16.18 -0.56 -18.05
N PRO A 482 -15.35 -1.62 -18.00
CA PRO A 482 -13.94 -1.46 -17.66
C PRO A 482 -13.13 -0.73 -18.75
N VAL A 483 -13.57 -0.79 -20.01
CA VAL A 483 -12.93 -0.04 -21.11
C VAL A 483 -13.25 1.44 -20.99
N MET A 484 -14.51 1.78 -20.70
CA MET A 484 -14.96 3.16 -20.45
C MET A 484 -14.33 3.74 -19.18
N ASN A 485 -14.18 2.93 -18.12
CA ASN A 485 -13.50 3.33 -16.88
C ASN A 485 -12.00 3.58 -17.09
N TYR A 486 -11.35 2.79 -17.95
CA TYR A 486 -9.97 3.03 -18.38
C TYR A 486 -9.84 4.39 -19.10
N GLN A 487 -10.77 4.69 -20.03
CA GLN A 487 -10.73 5.94 -20.79
C GLN A 487 -11.06 7.18 -19.95
N LEU A 488 -11.90 7.04 -18.92
CA LEU A 488 -12.09 8.07 -17.90
C LEU A 488 -10.80 8.34 -17.13
N ALA A 489 -10.08 7.29 -16.74
CA ALA A 489 -8.79 7.43 -16.07
C ALA A 489 -7.71 8.07 -16.99
N ASP A 490 -7.70 7.74 -18.29
CA ASP A 490 -6.86 8.41 -19.30
C ASP A 490 -7.19 9.92 -19.38
N LEU A 491 -8.47 10.30 -19.47
CA LEU A 491 -8.92 11.69 -19.49
C LEU A 491 -8.47 12.47 -18.24
N LEU A 492 -8.62 11.86 -17.06
CA LEU A 492 -8.20 12.44 -15.78
C LEU A 492 -6.67 12.59 -15.70
N LEU A 493 -5.91 11.60 -16.21
CA LEU A 493 -4.45 11.64 -16.30
C LEU A 493 -3.98 12.76 -17.24
N GLU A 494 -4.60 12.92 -18.41
CA GLU A 494 -4.29 14.01 -19.33
C GLU A 494 -4.65 15.40 -18.76
N ASN A 495 -5.69 15.50 -17.93
CA ASN A 495 -6.05 16.72 -17.20
C ASN A 495 -5.15 16.97 -15.97
N LYS A 496 -4.29 16.02 -15.61
CA LYS A 496 -3.43 16.00 -14.41
C LYS A 496 -4.20 15.89 -13.08
N SER A 497 -5.43 15.37 -13.12
CA SER A 497 -6.19 14.93 -11.95
C SER A 497 -5.59 13.61 -11.39
N TYR A 498 -4.30 13.59 -11.04
CA TYR A 498 -3.56 12.34 -10.82
C TYR A 498 -4.17 11.45 -9.73
N HIS A 499 -4.63 12.01 -8.60
CA HIS A 499 -5.28 11.21 -7.56
C HIS A 499 -6.56 10.52 -8.05
N GLU A 500 -7.44 11.25 -8.75
CA GLU A 500 -8.71 10.73 -9.29
C GLU A 500 -8.45 9.69 -10.40
N ALA A 501 -7.52 9.99 -11.30
CA ALA A 501 -7.08 9.09 -12.36
C ALA A 501 -6.53 7.77 -11.81
N ALA A 502 -5.70 7.83 -10.77
CA ALA A 502 -5.12 6.63 -10.14
C ALA A 502 -6.21 5.75 -9.50
N LEU A 503 -7.20 6.35 -8.83
CA LEU A 503 -8.34 5.62 -8.27
C LEU A 503 -9.21 4.95 -9.34
N GLU A 504 -9.49 5.63 -10.45
CA GLU A 504 -10.26 5.03 -11.55
C GLU A 504 -9.45 3.96 -12.32
N TYR A 505 -8.12 4.08 -12.41
CA TYR A 505 -7.26 2.97 -12.87
C TYR A 505 -7.27 1.79 -11.88
N GLU A 506 -7.25 2.01 -10.56
CA GLU A 506 -7.37 0.92 -9.57
C GLU A 506 -8.73 0.21 -9.68
N ARG A 507 -9.84 0.96 -9.75
CA ARG A 507 -11.18 0.40 -9.96
C ARG A 507 -11.22 -0.44 -11.24
N THR A 508 -10.64 0.08 -12.32
CA THR A 508 -10.48 -0.64 -13.60
C THR A 508 -9.66 -1.92 -13.46
N ALA A 509 -8.61 -1.92 -12.63
CA ALA A 509 -7.70 -3.06 -12.49
C ALA A 509 -8.25 -4.19 -11.60
N TYR A 510 -9.06 -3.86 -10.60
CA TYR A 510 -9.32 -4.77 -9.47
C TYR A 510 -10.80 -4.97 -9.11
N ASP A 511 -11.68 -4.02 -9.44
CA ASP A 511 -13.07 -4.03 -8.95
C ASP A 511 -14.05 -4.56 -10.02
N TYR A 512 -13.61 -4.73 -11.27
CA TYR A 512 -14.32 -5.41 -12.34
C TYR A 512 -13.89 -6.89 -12.49
N PRO A 513 -14.71 -7.76 -13.13
CA PRO A 513 -14.29 -9.11 -13.49
C PRO A 513 -13.06 -9.11 -14.43
N ALA A 514 -12.18 -10.11 -14.29
CA ALA A 514 -10.91 -10.16 -14.99
C ALA A 514 -11.03 -9.99 -16.52
N HIS A 515 -10.32 -8.99 -17.06
CA HIS A 515 -10.31 -8.62 -18.48
C HIS A 515 -8.88 -8.26 -18.95
N GLU A 516 -8.66 -8.23 -20.26
CA GLU A 516 -7.35 -8.00 -20.89
C GLU A 516 -6.62 -6.75 -20.36
N LYS A 517 -7.33 -5.62 -20.22
CA LYS A 517 -6.75 -4.37 -19.71
C LYS A 517 -6.41 -4.35 -18.20
N ALA A 518 -6.73 -5.37 -17.40
CA ALA A 518 -6.67 -5.28 -15.93
C ALA A 518 -5.25 -5.03 -15.41
N ALA A 519 -4.25 -5.78 -15.91
CA ALA A 519 -2.85 -5.56 -15.54
C ALA A 519 -2.31 -4.21 -16.05
N ALA A 520 -2.69 -3.80 -17.26
CA ALA A 520 -2.30 -2.50 -17.81
C ALA A 520 -2.86 -1.34 -16.97
N ALA A 521 -4.12 -1.44 -16.52
CA ALA A 521 -4.74 -0.48 -15.61
C ALA A 521 -4.04 -0.48 -14.23
N GLY A 522 -3.69 -1.64 -13.68
CA GLY A 522 -2.97 -1.72 -12.41
C GLY A 522 -1.59 -1.06 -12.47
N TYR A 523 -0.88 -1.21 -13.58
CA TYR A 523 0.38 -0.50 -13.84
C TYR A 523 0.18 1.01 -14.04
N ALA A 524 -0.88 1.42 -14.76
CA ALA A 524 -1.24 2.81 -14.95
C ALA A 524 -1.63 3.51 -13.63
N ALA A 525 -2.30 2.82 -12.71
CA ALA A 525 -2.58 3.30 -11.35
C ALA A 525 -1.28 3.61 -10.60
N VAL A 526 -0.32 2.68 -10.59
CA VAL A 526 0.99 2.85 -9.94
C VAL A 526 1.77 4.03 -10.53
N TYR A 527 1.84 4.12 -11.87
CA TYR A 527 2.47 5.25 -12.56
C TYR A 527 1.80 6.57 -12.17
N THR A 528 0.48 6.59 -12.11
CA THR A 528 -0.30 7.81 -11.85
C THR A 528 -0.23 8.25 -10.38
N HIS A 529 -0.22 7.31 -9.42
CA HIS A 529 0.09 7.61 -8.02
C HIS A 529 1.51 8.19 -7.86
N ARG A 530 2.50 7.66 -8.60
CA ARG A 530 3.86 8.24 -8.61
C ARG A 530 3.88 9.66 -9.21
N LYS A 531 3.07 9.94 -10.23
CA LYS A 531 2.85 11.32 -10.73
C LYS A 531 2.11 12.23 -9.75
N ASN A 532 1.18 11.69 -8.95
CA ASN A 532 0.57 12.42 -7.85
C ASN A 532 1.62 12.81 -6.79
N LEU A 533 2.55 11.90 -6.46
CA LEU A 533 3.64 12.17 -5.50
C LEU A 533 4.63 13.23 -6.00
N GLU A 534 4.93 13.28 -7.31
CA GLU A 534 5.79 14.31 -7.92
C GLU A 534 5.24 15.74 -7.76
N VAL A 535 3.92 15.92 -7.67
CA VAL A 535 3.26 17.24 -7.56
C VAL A 535 2.60 17.48 -6.20
N ALA A 536 2.71 16.54 -5.26
CA ALA A 536 2.10 16.66 -3.94
C ALA A 536 2.76 17.75 -3.09
N GLU A 537 1.93 18.62 -2.51
CA GLU A 537 2.32 19.56 -1.45
C GLU A 537 3.02 18.83 -0.30
N GLU A 538 3.99 19.47 0.36
CA GLU A 538 4.87 18.80 1.35
C GLU A 538 4.09 18.08 2.46
N ALA A 539 2.99 18.69 2.92
CA ALA A 539 2.11 18.13 3.95
C ALA A 539 1.28 16.91 3.50
N GLN A 540 1.26 16.59 2.21
CA GLN A 540 0.52 15.46 1.62
C GLN A 540 1.44 14.37 1.05
N LYS A 541 2.76 14.58 1.00
CA LYS A 541 3.70 13.59 0.46
C LYS A 541 3.69 12.27 1.24
N ASP A 542 3.62 12.31 2.56
CA ASP A 542 3.59 11.11 3.41
C ASP A 542 2.32 10.23 3.19
N PRO A 543 1.10 10.80 3.16
CA PRO A 543 -0.10 10.08 2.69
C PRO A 543 0.04 9.54 1.26
N VAL A 544 0.42 10.38 0.30
CA VAL A 544 0.49 9.97 -1.12
C VAL A 544 1.57 8.92 -1.36
N LYS A 545 2.68 8.93 -0.60
CA LYS A 545 3.71 7.89 -0.66
C LYS A 545 3.20 6.55 -0.12
N ARG A 546 2.37 6.54 0.93
CA ARG A 546 1.67 5.32 1.37
C ARG A 546 0.71 4.79 0.31
N ASP A 547 0.06 5.66 -0.46
CA ASP A 547 -0.79 5.26 -1.59
C ASP A 547 0.02 4.67 -2.76
N VAL A 548 1.16 5.28 -3.12
CA VAL A 548 2.13 4.70 -4.07
C VAL A 548 2.54 3.29 -3.65
N ILE A 549 2.94 3.10 -2.39
CA ILE A 549 3.36 1.79 -1.86
C ILE A 549 2.19 0.80 -1.93
N ARG A 550 1.03 1.16 -1.38
CA ARG A 550 -0.21 0.35 -1.37
C ARG A 550 -0.60 -0.11 -2.77
N SER A 551 -0.64 0.80 -3.74
CA SER A 551 -0.99 0.46 -5.13
C SER A 551 0.10 -0.38 -5.81
N SER A 552 1.38 -0.13 -5.53
CA SER A 552 2.50 -0.90 -6.09
C SER A 552 2.48 -2.35 -5.63
N LEU A 553 2.22 -2.57 -4.33
CA LEU A 553 2.08 -3.92 -3.76
C LEU A 553 0.81 -4.62 -4.28
N ARG A 554 -0.35 -3.94 -4.28
CA ARG A 554 -1.61 -4.49 -4.84
C ARG A 554 -1.43 -4.93 -6.29
N PHE A 555 -0.71 -4.16 -7.10
CA PHE A 555 -0.37 -4.49 -8.47
C PHE A 555 0.51 -5.73 -8.58
N SER A 556 1.68 -5.72 -7.93
CA SER A 556 2.66 -6.80 -8.06
C SER A 556 2.17 -8.14 -7.50
N GLU A 557 1.33 -8.11 -6.46
CA GLU A 557 0.72 -9.31 -5.86
C GLU A 557 -0.47 -9.85 -6.66
N THR A 558 -1.24 -8.99 -7.33
CA THR A 558 -2.37 -9.41 -8.18
C THR A 558 -1.90 -9.90 -9.55
N PHE A 559 -0.84 -9.31 -10.09
CA PHE A 559 -0.32 -9.60 -11.43
C PHE A 559 1.16 -10.04 -11.44
N PRO A 560 1.58 -11.06 -10.68
CA PRO A 560 2.99 -11.47 -10.57
C PRO A 560 3.59 -12.04 -11.86
N GLN A 561 2.78 -12.27 -12.91
CA GLN A 561 3.24 -12.67 -14.25
C GLN A 561 3.44 -11.47 -15.19
N HIS A 562 3.22 -10.23 -14.74
CA HIS A 562 3.44 -9.03 -15.54
C HIS A 562 4.93 -8.66 -15.58
N GLU A 563 5.45 -8.30 -16.76
CA GLU A 563 6.87 -7.98 -17.02
C GLU A 563 7.48 -6.80 -16.24
N LYS A 564 6.69 -6.13 -15.41
CA LYS A 564 7.09 -5.02 -14.52
C LYS A 564 6.75 -5.28 -13.04
N ALA A 565 6.21 -6.45 -12.69
CA ALA A 565 5.73 -6.72 -11.33
C ALA A 565 6.86 -6.75 -10.28
N SER A 566 7.99 -7.39 -10.58
CA SER A 566 9.16 -7.42 -9.70
C SER A 566 9.77 -6.02 -9.52
N LEU A 567 9.97 -5.28 -10.62
CA LEU A 567 10.47 -3.90 -10.63
C LEU A 567 9.58 -2.95 -9.81
N VAL A 568 8.25 -3.05 -9.95
CA VAL A 568 7.30 -2.22 -9.17
C VAL A 568 7.32 -2.59 -7.69
N MET A 569 7.47 -3.87 -7.35
CA MET A 569 7.60 -4.29 -5.95
C MET A 569 8.95 -3.85 -5.34
N ASN A 570 10.03 -3.90 -6.12
CA ASN A 570 11.34 -3.39 -5.72
C ASN A 570 11.29 -1.87 -5.44
N ALA A 571 10.67 -1.10 -6.33
CA ALA A 571 10.50 0.35 -6.12
C ALA A 571 9.60 0.65 -4.91
N ALA A 572 8.60 -0.19 -4.61
CA ALA A 572 7.80 -0.08 -3.39
C ALA A 572 8.62 -0.40 -2.13
N LEU A 573 9.48 -1.41 -2.19
CA LEU A 573 10.38 -1.81 -1.10
C LEU A 573 11.42 -0.71 -0.78
N GLU A 574 12.01 -0.11 -1.82
CA GLU A 574 12.88 1.07 -1.71
C GLU A 574 12.12 2.27 -1.10
N ASP A 575 10.85 2.48 -1.49
CA ASP A 575 10.00 3.51 -0.92
C ASP A 575 9.67 3.29 0.57
N ILE A 576 9.42 2.04 1.00
CA ILE A 576 9.21 1.64 2.41
C ILE A 576 10.50 1.85 3.22
N PHE A 577 11.65 1.38 2.72
CA PHE A 577 12.94 1.54 3.38
C PHE A 577 13.29 3.01 3.59
N ALA A 578 13.06 3.86 2.57
CA ALA A 578 13.23 5.30 2.68
C ALA A 578 12.25 5.99 3.66
N MET A 579 11.14 5.34 4.04
CA MET A 579 10.25 5.79 5.13
C MET A 579 10.69 5.30 6.52
N LYS A 580 11.77 4.50 6.61
CA LYS A 580 12.28 3.85 7.83
C LYS A 580 11.29 2.90 8.51
N ASP A 581 10.31 2.39 7.78
CA ASP A 581 9.46 1.29 8.26
C ASP A 581 10.20 -0.03 8.04
N TYR A 582 11.26 -0.25 8.82
CA TYR A 582 12.16 -1.38 8.67
C TYR A 582 11.44 -2.72 8.85
N ALA A 583 10.43 -2.79 9.72
CA ALA A 583 9.63 -4.00 9.92
C ALA A 583 8.83 -4.34 8.65
N PHE A 584 8.18 -3.35 8.04
CA PHE A 584 7.47 -3.57 6.77
C PHE A 584 8.44 -3.84 5.61
N ALA A 585 9.63 -3.23 5.62
CA ALA A 585 10.69 -3.48 4.63
C ALA A 585 11.20 -4.94 4.68
N VAL A 586 11.53 -5.49 5.85
CA VAL A 586 11.94 -6.91 5.97
C VAL A 586 10.85 -7.84 5.45
N THR A 587 9.59 -7.64 5.87
CA THR A 587 8.48 -8.51 5.44
C THR A 587 8.18 -8.40 3.94
N THR A 588 8.22 -7.18 3.39
CA THR A 588 7.97 -6.95 1.95
C THR A 588 9.12 -7.48 1.10
N GLY A 589 10.37 -7.28 1.53
CA GLY A 589 11.56 -7.74 0.81
C GLY A 589 11.63 -9.25 0.71
N ARG A 590 11.35 -9.97 1.81
CA ARG A 590 11.21 -11.44 1.78
C ARG A 590 10.10 -11.89 0.83
N LYS A 591 8.92 -11.25 0.90
CA LYS A 591 7.78 -11.58 0.03
C LYS A 591 8.08 -11.32 -1.45
N MET A 592 8.82 -10.27 -1.78
CA MET A 592 9.32 -10.01 -3.14
C MET A 592 10.26 -11.13 -3.62
N LEU A 593 11.21 -11.54 -2.78
CA LEU A 593 12.18 -12.59 -3.10
C LEU A 593 11.53 -13.98 -3.24
N GLU A 594 10.43 -14.23 -2.53
CA GLU A 594 9.61 -15.45 -2.64
C GLU A 594 8.70 -15.44 -3.88
N LEU A 595 8.04 -14.31 -4.19
CA LEU A 595 7.16 -14.18 -5.36
C LEU A 595 7.93 -14.10 -6.69
N PHE A 596 9.14 -13.54 -6.68
CA PHE A 596 9.94 -13.28 -7.88
C PHE A 596 11.37 -13.89 -7.78
N PRO A 597 11.51 -15.22 -7.62
CA PRO A 597 12.82 -15.87 -7.47
C PRO A 597 13.72 -15.73 -8.71
N GLU A 598 13.10 -15.58 -9.88
CA GLU A 598 13.75 -15.37 -11.19
C GLU A 598 13.87 -13.89 -11.59
N ALA A 599 13.61 -12.93 -10.68
CA ALA A 599 13.80 -11.51 -10.96
C ALA A 599 15.25 -11.18 -11.40
N PRO A 600 15.47 -10.05 -12.12
CA PRO A 600 16.80 -9.55 -12.42
C PRO A 600 17.74 -9.56 -11.20
N GLN A 601 19.02 -9.90 -11.43
CA GLN A 601 20.01 -10.03 -10.36
C GLN A 601 20.14 -8.74 -9.53
N GLU A 602 20.01 -7.59 -10.17
CA GLU A 602 20.05 -6.27 -9.52
C GLU A 602 18.86 -6.06 -8.57
N GLU A 603 17.64 -6.41 -9.00
CA GLU A 603 16.43 -6.34 -8.16
C GLU A 603 16.51 -7.28 -6.95
N ARG A 604 16.96 -8.54 -7.15
CA ARG A 604 17.16 -9.48 -6.04
C ARG A 604 18.28 -9.02 -5.09
N ARG A 605 19.34 -8.39 -5.61
CA ARG A 605 20.41 -7.79 -4.81
C ARG A 605 19.92 -6.59 -4.00
N SER A 606 19.08 -5.72 -4.57
CA SER A 606 18.46 -4.59 -3.85
C SER A 606 17.52 -5.11 -2.75
N GLY A 607 16.66 -6.07 -3.06
CA GLY A 607 15.76 -6.71 -2.10
C GLY A 607 16.48 -7.32 -0.90
N TRP A 608 17.53 -8.12 -1.12
CA TRP A 608 18.35 -8.67 -0.04
C TRP A 608 19.12 -7.59 0.75
N LEU A 609 19.56 -6.51 0.11
CA LEU A 609 20.28 -5.42 0.76
C LEU A 609 19.38 -4.59 1.67
N ILE A 610 18.14 -4.33 1.24
CA ILE A 610 17.12 -3.66 2.06
C ILE A 610 16.72 -4.55 3.24
N VAL A 611 16.55 -5.87 3.05
CA VAL A 611 16.35 -6.80 4.17
C VAL A 611 17.54 -6.75 5.12
N ALA A 612 18.79 -6.79 4.63
CA ALA A 612 19.98 -6.79 5.48
C ALA A 612 20.12 -5.52 6.33
N HIS A 613 19.95 -4.34 5.73
CA HIS A 613 19.97 -3.07 6.45
C HIS A 613 18.79 -2.93 7.42
N SER A 614 17.59 -3.32 7.01
CA SER A 614 16.39 -3.22 7.85
C SER A 614 16.46 -4.16 9.06
N SER A 615 16.91 -5.41 8.88
CA SER A 615 17.14 -6.35 9.99
C SER A 615 18.26 -5.86 10.92
N PHE A 616 19.27 -5.15 10.41
CA PHE A 616 20.32 -4.55 11.26
C PHE A 616 19.80 -3.40 12.13
N GLU A 617 18.99 -2.50 11.56
CA GLU A 617 18.34 -1.40 12.30
C GLU A 617 17.26 -1.87 13.29
N LEU A 618 16.76 -3.10 13.13
CA LEU A 618 15.84 -3.79 14.05
C LEU A 618 16.56 -4.64 15.13
N GLU A 619 17.89 -4.56 15.22
CA GLU A 619 18.75 -5.38 16.09
C GLU A 619 18.65 -6.91 15.81
N GLN A 620 18.08 -7.30 14.67
CA GLN A 620 17.96 -8.69 14.21
C GLN A 620 19.25 -9.13 13.50
N PHE A 621 20.39 -9.02 14.20
CA PHE A 621 21.73 -9.11 13.62
C PHE A 621 22.04 -10.45 12.94
N ALA A 622 21.49 -11.57 13.41
CA ALA A 622 21.63 -12.89 12.78
C ALA A 622 20.91 -12.97 11.41
N ASP A 623 19.80 -12.25 11.25
CA ASP A 623 19.10 -12.15 9.95
C ASP A 623 19.79 -11.16 9.02
N ALA A 624 20.31 -10.05 9.56
CA ALA A 624 21.17 -9.14 8.82
C ALA A 624 22.40 -9.87 8.25
N GLU A 625 23.04 -10.75 9.03
CA GLU A 625 24.13 -11.60 8.56
C GLU A 625 23.70 -12.48 7.36
N ALA A 626 22.61 -13.24 7.50
CA ALA A 626 22.10 -14.12 6.44
C ALA A 626 21.73 -13.33 5.17
N ALA A 627 21.15 -12.15 5.32
CA ALA A 627 20.81 -11.27 4.20
C ALA A 627 22.07 -10.68 3.52
N TYR A 628 23.04 -10.16 4.27
CA TYR A 628 24.32 -9.68 3.69
C TYR A 628 25.08 -10.80 2.96
N GLN A 629 25.06 -12.04 3.47
CA GLN A 629 25.62 -13.20 2.75
C GLN A 629 24.92 -13.41 1.38
N ASN A 630 23.60 -13.27 1.31
CA ASN A 630 22.86 -13.34 0.03
C ASN A 630 23.21 -12.17 -0.91
N VAL A 631 23.34 -10.94 -0.42
CA VAL A 631 23.83 -9.81 -1.25
C VAL A 631 25.23 -10.09 -1.79
N LEU A 632 26.14 -10.62 -0.97
CA LEU A 632 27.51 -10.95 -1.35
C LEU A 632 27.59 -12.09 -2.37
N ASN A 633 26.67 -13.07 -2.31
CA ASN A 633 26.54 -14.13 -3.32
C ASN A 633 25.99 -13.59 -4.66
N LEU A 634 25.19 -12.52 -4.63
CA LEU A 634 24.66 -11.83 -5.82
C LEU A 634 25.56 -10.67 -6.31
N THR A 635 26.73 -10.46 -5.71
CA THR A 635 27.67 -9.37 -6.04
C THR A 635 28.98 -9.94 -6.56
N ALA A 636 29.45 -9.45 -7.73
CA ALA A 636 30.66 -9.96 -8.37
C ALA A 636 31.91 -9.77 -7.48
N PRO A 637 32.89 -10.69 -7.46
CA PRO A 637 34.06 -10.60 -6.60
C PRO A 637 34.88 -9.30 -6.73
N GLU A 638 34.87 -8.72 -7.94
CA GLU A 638 35.58 -7.50 -8.35
C GLU A 638 34.75 -6.21 -8.17
N ASP A 639 33.49 -6.29 -7.72
CA ASP A 639 32.60 -5.14 -7.54
C ASP A 639 33.13 -4.21 -6.41
N PRO A 640 33.24 -2.88 -6.64
CA PRO A 640 33.78 -1.96 -5.64
C PRO A 640 32.95 -1.88 -4.35
N THR A 641 31.63 -2.10 -4.41
CA THR A 641 30.72 -2.11 -3.25
C THR A 641 30.92 -3.35 -2.38
N ARG A 642 31.47 -4.44 -2.94
CA ARG A 642 31.66 -5.71 -2.22
C ARG A 642 32.53 -5.57 -0.98
N LYS A 643 33.46 -4.62 -0.96
CA LYS A 643 34.30 -4.34 0.22
C LYS A 643 33.49 -3.75 1.38
N GLU A 644 32.54 -2.87 1.09
CA GLU A 644 31.65 -2.27 2.09
C GLU A 644 30.63 -3.31 2.60
N LEU A 645 30.09 -4.15 1.71
CA LEU A 645 29.22 -5.26 2.09
C LEU A 645 29.89 -6.28 3.02
N VAL A 646 31.20 -6.51 2.88
CA VAL A 646 31.99 -7.35 3.79
C VAL A 646 32.20 -6.69 5.16
N GLU A 647 32.36 -5.37 5.23
CA GLU A 647 32.41 -4.63 6.51
C GLU A 647 31.05 -4.63 7.20
N ASN A 648 29.94 -4.53 6.46
CA ASN A 648 28.57 -4.61 7.00
C ASN A 648 28.25 -6.03 7.50
N LEU A 649 28.70 -7.08 6.80
CA LEU A 649 28.65 -8.46 7.29
C LEU A 649 29.45 -8.62 8.60
N ALA A 650 30.66 -8.06 8.66
CA ALA A 650 31.49 -8.06 9.86
C ALA A 650 30.78 -7.37 11.04
N ALA A 651 30.12 -6.23 10.79
CA ALA A 651 29.36 -5.51 11.80
C ALA A 651 28.17 -6.33 12.33
N ALA A 652 27.43 -7.03 11.46
CA ALA A 652 26.33 -7.90 11.87
C ALA A 652 26.80 -9.10 12.72
N ILE A 653 27.97 -9.67 12.42
CA ILE A 653 28.56 -10.75 13.23
C ILE A 653 29.11 -10.22 14.56
N TYR A 654 29.80 -9.08 14.55
CA TYR A 654 30.32 -8.43 15.74
C TYR A 654 29.20 -8.00 16.71
N LYS A 655 28.07 -7.49 16.18
CA LYS A 655 26.91 -7.12 17.01
C LYS A 655 26.22 -8.31 17.68
N GLN A 656 26.17 -9.48 17.05
CA GLN A 656 25.74 -10.72 17.72
C GLN A 656 26.68 -11.06 18.90
N GLY A 657 27.99 -10.85 18.73
CA GLY A 657 28.98 -11.00 19.80
C GLY A 657 28.79 -10.02 20.96
N GLU A 658 28.57 -8.74 20.67
CA GLU A 658 28.25 -7.72 21.67
C GLU A 658 26.96 -8.02 22.44
N GLN A 659 25.91 -8.47 21.74
CA GLN A 659 24.63 -8.84 22.36
C GLN A 659 24.81 -10.02 23.33
N ALA A 660 25.37 -11.14 22.86
CA ALA A 660 25.63 -12.31 23.70
C ALA A 660 26.54 -11.95 24.91
N ASN A 661 27.51 -11.04 24.73
CA ASN A 661 28.37 -10.57 25.81
C ASN A 661 27.62 -9.71 26.85
N ALA A 662 26.62 -8.93 26.42
CA ALA A 662 25.75 -8.16 27.30
C ALA A 662 24.72 -9.03 28.05
N GLU A 663 24.23 -10.10 27.40
CA GLU A 663 23.36 -11.12 27.99
C GLU A 663 24.10 -12.08 28.93
N GLY A 664 25.44 -12.09 28.88
CA GLY A 664 26.31 -12.90 29.75
C GLY A 664 26.71 -14.25 29.16
N GLU A 665 26.31 -14.55 27.92
CA GLU A 665 26.66 -15.77 27.17
C GLU A 665 28.08 -15.67 26.58
N TYR A 666 29.09 -15.51 27.44
CA TYR A 666 30.47 -15.22 27.03
C TYR A 666 31.09 -16.23 26.06
N LEU A 667 30.64 -17.49 26.05
CA LEU A 667 31.12 -18.49 25.07
C LEU A 667 30.57 -18.21 23.66
N VAL A 668 29.26 -17.96 23.58
CA VAL A 668 28.57 -17.59 22.34
C VAL A 668 29.14 -16.28 21.81
N ALA A 669 29.34 -15.29 22.68
CA ALA A 669 30.00 -14.03 22.35
C ALA A 669 31.39 -14.23 21.73
N ALA A 670 32.27 -15.01 22.36
CA ALA A 670 33.60 -15.31 21.85
C ALA A 670 33.55 -16.02 20.48
N GLU A 671 32.58 -16.92 20.26
CA GLU A 671 32.41 -17.61 18.98
C GLU A 671 31.91 -16.70 17.87
N HIS A 672 30.97 -15.77 18.14
CA HIS A 672 30.58 -14.73 17.18
C HIS A 672 31.75 -13.79 16.84
N PHE A 673 32.47 -13.30 17.85
CA PHE A 673 33.63 -12.44 17.61
C PHE A 673 34.71 -13.13 16.76
N LEU A 674 35.07 -14.38 17.07
CA LEU A 674 36.04 -15.15 16.26
C LEU A 674 35.53 -15.49 14.84
N ARG A 675 34.20 -15.57 14.62
CA ARG A 675 33.61 -15.72 13.28
C ARG A 675 33.86 -14.49 12.39
N VAL A 676 34.04 -13.28 12.94
CA VAL A 676 34.44 -12.09 12.15
C VAL A 676 35.74 -12.36 11.39
N GLY A 677 36.72 -13.00 12.05
CA GLY A 677 37.99 -13.39 11.45
C GLY A 677 37.90 -14.43 10.32
N GLN A 678 36.79 -15.17 10.25
CA GLN A 678 36.52 -16.19 9.23
C GLN A 678 35.69 -15.63 8.07
N ALA A 679 34.59 -14.93 8.38
CA ALA A 679 33.65 -14.38 7.40
C ALA A 679 34.16 -13.11 6.71
N ALA A 680 34.92 -12.27 7.42
CA ALA A 680 35.45 -11.01 6.92
C ALA A 680 36.94 -10.81 7.30
N PRO A 681 37.87 -11.65 6.79
CA PRO A 681 39.26 -11.69 7.28
C PRO A 681 40.08 -10.39 7.12
N GLN A 682 39.60 -9.45 6.28
CA GLN A 682 40.19 -8.13 6.01
C GLN A 682 39.38 -6.95 6.59
N SER A 683 38.32 -7.21 7.38
CA SER A 683 37.51 -6.15 8.00
C SER A 683 38.31 -5.32 9.01
N LYS A 684 38.01 -4.03 9.08
CA LYS A 684 38.52 -3.12 10.12
C LYS A 684 38.05 -3.49 11.53
N LEU A 685 36.93 -4.21 11.67
CA LEU A 685 36.39 -4.64 12.96
C LEU A 685 37.11 -5.88 13.51
N ARG A 686 37.88 -6.59 12.68
CA ARG A 686 38.50 -7.86 13.06
C ARG A 686 39.47 -7.75 14.25
N PRO A 687 40.34 -6.71 14.39
CA PRO A 687 41.17 -6.57 15.58
C PRO A 687 40.33 -6.43 16.86
N SER A 688 39.31 -5.58 16.85
CA SER A 688 38.38 -5.44 17.98
C SER A 688 37.71 -6.77 18.31
N ALA A 689 37.20 -7.48 17.30
CA ALA A 689 36.60 -8.80 17.47
C ALA A 689 37.59 -9.81 18.11
N ASP A 690 38.82 -9.93 17.60
CA ASP A 690 39.84 -10.82 18.17
C ASP A 690 40.17 -10.42 19.64
N TYR A 691 40.17 -9.12 19.99
CA TYR A 691 40.40 -8.61 21.36
C TYR A 691 39.22 -8.84 22.31
N ASP A 692 37.99 -8.66 21.84
CA ASP A 692 36.76 -8.84 22.63
C ASP A 692 36.41 -10.33 22.79
N ALA A 693 36.72 -11.17 21.80
CA ALA A 693 36.73 -12.63 21.95
C ALA A 693 37.65 -13.07 23.09
N ALA A 694 38.90 -12.61 23.12
CA ALA A 694 39.81 -12.90 24.22
C ALA A 694 39.31 -12.37 25.57
N THR A 695 38.60 -11.25 25.58
CA THR A 695 38.03 -10.65 26.78
C THR A 695 36.81 -11.41 27.31
N ALA A 696 35.96 -11.96 26.43
CA ALA A 696 34.89 -12.87 26.80
C ALA A 696 35.44 -14.22 27.31
N LEU A 697 36.52 -14.74 26.71
CA LEU A 697 37.22 -15.94 27.19
C LEU A 697 37.84 -15.73 28.59
N ILE A 698 38.35 -14.53 28.90
CA ILE A 698 38.76 -14.13 30.27
C ILE A 698 37.59 -14.20 31.26
N LYS A 699 36.37 -13.87 30.85
CA LYS A 699 35.17 -13.96 31.70
C LYS A 699 34.67 -15.39 31.92
N LEU A 700 35.09 -16.34 31.09
CA LEU A 700 34.84 -17.79 31.24
C LEU A 700 35.92 -18.52 32.04
N GLU A 701 37.00 -17.84 32.44
CA GLU A 701 38.22 -18.47 32.96
C GLU A 701 38.89 -19.45 31.96
N ASP A 702 38.60 -19.29 30.65
CA ASP A 702 39.22 -20.07 29.57
C ASP A 702 40.57 -19.45 29.17
N TRP A 703 41.52 -19.57 30.10
CA TRP A 703 42.83 -18.94 30.01
C TRP A 703 43.63 -19.38 28.79
N THR A 704 43.55 -20.67 28.42
CA THR A 704 44.32 -21.19 27.29
C THR A 704 43.80 -20.64 25.96
N ARG A 705 42.48 -20.67 25.69
CA ARG A 705 41.96 -20.08 24.45
C ARG A 705 42.11 -18.55 24.43
N SER A 706 41.99 -17.86 25.58
CA SER A 706 42.25 -16.43 25.64
C SER A 706 43.72 -16.09 25.31
N ALA A 707 44.68 -16.83 25.87
CA ALA A 707 46.10 -16.64 25.58
C ALA A 707 46.43 -16.88 24.09
N ASP A 708 45.87 -17.93 23.48
CA ASP A 708 46.07 -18.23 22.06
C ASP A 708 45.52 -17.09 21.17
N VAL A 709 44.33 -16.56 21.48
CA VAL A 709 43.71 -15.45 20.73
C VAL A 709 44.48 -14.14 20.94
N LEU A 710 44.92 -13.82 22.15
CA LEU A 710 45.73 -12.63 22.43
C LEU A 710 47.11 -12.70 21.76
N MET A 711 47.73 -13.87 21.72
CA MET A 711 48.98 -14.09 20.98
C MET A 711 48.76 -14.02 19.46
N ALA A 712 47.63 -14.51 18.94
CA ALA A 712 47.25 -14.35 17.55
C ALA A 712 47.04 -12.87 17.20
N PHE A 713 46.31 -12.11 18.01
CA PHE A 713 46.16 -10.66 17.88
C PHE A 713 47.54 -9.98 17.84
N ARG A 714 48.40 -10.28 18.84
CA ARG A 714 49.73 -9.68 18.97
C ARG A 714 50.54 -9.83 17.68
N ASN A 715 50.53 -11.04 17.11
CA ASN A 715 51.28 -11.37 15.89
C ASN A 715 50.64 -10.79 14.61
N ASN A 716 49.30 -10.73 14.53
CA ASN A 716 48.57 -10.26 13.36
C ASN A 716 48.54 -8.72 13.24
N TYR A 717 48.54 -8.02 14.37
CA TYR A 717 48.27 -6.58 14.45
C TYR A 717 49.35 -5.77 15.20
N PRO A 718 50.66 -5.93 14.90
CA PRO A 718 51.77 -5.45 15.72
C PRO A 718 51.82 -3.93 15.97
N GLU A 719 51.14 -3.12 15.15
CA GLU A 719 51.07 -1.66 15.25
C GLU A 719 49.72 -1.13 15.79
N HIS A 720 48.83 -2.01 16.27
CA HIS A 720 47.49 -1.63 16.75
C HIS A 720 47.51 -1.04 18.16
N GLU A 721 46.70 -0.01 18.42
CA GLU A 721 46.67 0.75 19.69
C GLU A 721 46.45 -0.13 20.94
N LEU A 722 45.63 -1.18 20.82
CA LEU A 722 45.33 -2.14 21.88
C LEU A 722 46.50 -3.07 22.28
N GLN A 723 47.65 -3.05 21.60
CA GLN A 723 48.79 -3.94 21.91
C GLN A 723 49.22 -3.88 23.39
N ALA A 724 49.29 -2.67 23.97
CA ALA A 724 49.67 -2.50 25.38
C ALA A 724 48.64 -3.12 26.35
N ASP A 725 47.35 -3.14 25.99
CA ASP A 725 46.29 -3.79 26.79
C ASP A 725 46.23 -5.30 26.54
N VAL A 726 46.58 -5.78 25.34
CA VAL A 726 46.83 -7.20 25.04
C VAL A 726 47.98 -7.73 25.87
N THR A 727 49.08 -6.98 26.01
CA THR A 727 50.19 -7.32 26.92
C THR A 727 49.71 -7.43 28.38
N LYS A 728 48.92 -6.46 28.88
CA LYS A 728 48.35 -6.53 30.25
C LYS A 728 47.42 -7.73 30.43
N LYS A 729 46.57 -8.03 29.45
CA LYS A 729 45.67 -9.19 29.47
C LYS A 729 46.45 -10.51 29.45
N LEU A 730 47.52 -10.62 28.66
CA LEU A 730 48.39 -11.81 28.67
C LEU A 730 49.10 -11.98 30.01
N ALA A 731 49.57 -10.90 30.64
CA ALA A 731 50.14 -10.96 31.99
C ALA A 731 49.13 -11.47 33.02
N GLN A 732 47.87 -11.00 32.97
CA GLN A 732 46.79 -11.52 33.81
C GLN A 732 46.50 -13.00 33.51
N VAL A 733 46.20 -13.33 32.25
CA VAL A 733 45.82 -14.69 31.81
C VAL A 733 46.88 -15.71 32.20
N TYR A 734 48.17 -15.44 31.95
CA TYR A 734 49.25 -16.34 32.37
C TYR A 734 49.46 -16.42 33.89
N SER A 735 48.95 -15.44 34.67
CA SER A 735 49.00 -15.50 36.14
C SER A 735 47.91 -16.44 36.68
N GLU A 736 46.66 -16.26 36.24
CA GLU A 736 45.52 -17.10 36.66
C GLU A 736 45.67 -18.56 36.18
N ASP A 737 46.25 -18.78 35.00
CA ASP A 737 46.58 -20.09 34.43
C ASP A 737 47.82 -20.77 35.07
N GLY A 738 48.41 -20.15 36.10
CA GLY A 738 49.60 -20.65 36.80
C GLY A 738 50.89 -20.67 35.96
N LYS A 739 50.88 -20.10 34.76
CA LYS A 739 52.04 -19.97 33.85
C LYS A 739 52.93 -18.78 34.26
N LEU A 740 53.26 -18.69 35.55
CA LEU A 740 53.90 -17.53 36.20
C LEU A 740 55.20 -17.05 35.52
N ALA A 741 55.98 -17.96 34.93
CA ALA A 741 57.20 -17.62 34.18
C ALA A 741 56.93 -16.88 32.85
N LEU A 742 55.76 -17.10 32.23
CA LEU A 742 55.29 -16.33 31.08
C LEU A 742 54.67 -15.00 31.55
N ALA A 743 53.87 -15.01 32.62
CA ALA A 743 53.34 -13.80 33.22
C ALA A 743 54.47 -12.81 33.58
N ALA A 744 55.54 -13.28 34.22
CA ALA A 744 56.73 -12.47 34.52
C ALA A 744 57.39 -11.88 33.27
N ALA A 745 57.44 -12.62 32.16
CA ALA A 745 57.95 -12.11 30.88
C ALA A 745 57.03 -11.07 30.22
N GLU A 746 55.71 -11.19 30.40
CA GLU A 746 54.76 -10.15 30.00
C GLU A 746 54.86 -8.91 30.90
N TYR A 747 55.12 -9.05 32.19
CA TYR A 747 55.43 -7.90 33.07
C TYR A 747 56.78 -7.23 32.71
N GLU A 748 57.82 -7.99 32.33
CA GLU A 748 59.02 -7.40 31.71
C GLU A 748 58.67 -6.60 30.44
N ARG A 749 57.73 -7.11 29.63
CA ARG A 749 57.26 -6.42 28.42
C ARG A 749 56.47 -5.14 28.74
N ILE A 750 55.61 -5.14 29.76
CA ILE A 750 54.92 -3.92 30.24
C ILE A 750 55.92 -2.82 30.62
N GLU A 751 57.07 -3.17 31.20
CA GLU A 751 58.13 -2.18 31.47
C GLU A 751 58.76 -1.61 30.19
N SER A 752 58.87 -2.40 29.12
CA SER A 752 59.44 -1.98 27.84
C SER A 752 58.45 -1.24 26.92
N GLU A 753 57.15 -1.45 27.09
CA GLU A 753 56.07 -0.90 26.25
C GLU A 753 55.40 0.35 26.88
N SER A 754 55.77 0.74 28.10
CA SER A 754 55.19 1.89 28.81
C SER A 754 56.22 3.00 29.05
N ASP A 755 55.82 4.26 28.89
CA ASP A 755 56.60 5.43 29.30
C ASP A 755 56.41 5.82 30.78
N ASP A 756 55.39 5.28 31.48
CA ASP A 756 55.04 5.69 32.84
C ASP A 756 55.96 5.04 33.88
N GLU A 757 56.75 5.86 34.59
CA GLU A 757 57.71 5.39 35.60
C GLU A 757 57.04 4.61 36.75
N GLY A 758 55.78 4.91 37.10
CA GLY A 758 55.00 4.14 38.08
C GLY A 758 54.70 2.73 37.60
N ILE A 759 54.11 2.61 36.41
CA ILE A 759 53.77 1.32 35.78
C ILE A 759 55.03 0.48 35.60
N ARG A 760 56.10 1.05 35.04
CA ARG A 760 57.37 0.34 34.79
C ARG A 760 58.02 -0.19 36.07
N ARG A 761 58.02 0.60 37.15
CA ARG A 761 58.57 0.18 38.46
C ARG A 761 57.81 -1.01 39.04
N GLU A 762 56.48 -0.92 39.09
CA GLU A 762 55.66 -1.98 39.67
C GLU A 762 55.69 -3.25 38.79
N ALA A 763 55.73 -3.11 37.46
CA ALA A 763 55.87 -4.24 36.54
C ALA A 763 57.18 -5.03 36.74
N LEU A 764 58.34 -4.37 36.89
CA LEU A 764 59.59 -5.09 37.20
C LEU A 764 59.59 -5.73 38.58
N LYS A 765 58.94 -5.09 39.57
CA LYS A 765 58.78 -5.67 40.91
C LYS A 765 57.96 -6.97 40.85
N VAL A 766 56.79 -6.93 40.22
CA VAL A 766 55.94 -8.12 40.02
C VAL A 766 56.65 -9.19 39.20
N ALA A 767 57.32 -8.84 38.11
CA ALA A 767 58.12 -9.80 37.32
C ALA A 767 59.22 -10.47 38.16
N ALA A 768 59.96 -9.71 38.97
CA ALA A 768 61.02 -10.23 39.81
C ALA A 768 60.53 -11.11 40.96
N ASP A 769 59.32 -10.86 41.48
CA ASP A 769 58.70 -11.65 42.53
C ASP A 769 58.09 -12.94 41.95
N LEU A 770 57.37 -12.88 40.82
CA LEU A 770 56.92 -14.05 40.06
C LEU A 770 58.09 -14.97 39.64
N TYR A 771 59.22 -14.42 39.21
CA TYR A 771 60.42 -15.22 38.91
C TYR A 771 61.01 -15.89 40.15
N MET A 772 60.81 -15.36 41.37
CA MET A 772 61.21 -16.06 42.60
C MET A 772 60.27 -17.19 42.97
N GLU A 773 58.97 -17.07 42.69
CA GLU A 773 57.98 -18.13 42.99
C GLU A 773 58.20 -19.39 42.15
N VAL A 774 58.70 -19.25 40.91
CA VAL A 774 59.14 -20.36 40.05
C VAL A 774 60.62 -20.76 40.23
N ASP A 775 61.26 -20.33 41.33
CA ASP A 775 62.69 -20.54 41.68
C ASP A 775 63.71 -20.10 40.60
N ASN A 776 63.29 -19.24 39.65
CA ASN A 776 64.18 -18.66 38.64
C ASN A 776 64.92 -17.44 39.20
N ALA A 777 65.70 -17.69 40.24
CA ALA A 777 66.41 -16.67 41.00
C ALA A 777 67.47 -15.90 40.18
N ASP A 778 67.93 -16.42 39.03
CA ASP A 778 68.81 -15.68 38.12
C ASP A 778 68.06 -14.58 37.37
N LYS A 779 66.89 -14.89 36.77
CA LYS A 779 66.03 -13.87 36.16
C LYS A 779 65.54 -12.86 37.20
N ALA A 780 65.20 -13.33 38.39
CA ALA A 780 64.80 -12.45 39.48
C ALA A 780 65.91 -11.48 39.93
N ILE A 781 67.19 -11.85 39.86
CA ILE A 781 68.30 -10.91 40.06
C ILE A 781 68.43 -9.96 38.87
N GLU A 782 68.35 -10.46 37.62
CA GLU A 782 68.44 -9.64 36.41
C GLU A 782 67.40 -8.50 36.39
N VAL A 783 66.14 -8.82 36.68
CA VAL A 783 65.02 -7.87 36.71
C VAL A 783 65.17 -6.87 37.86
N ARG A 784 65.56 -7.30 39.07
CA ARG A 784 65.84 -6.36 40.20
C ARG A 784 67.04 -5.46 39.92
N ARG A 785 68.08 -5.94 39.23
CA ARG A 785 69.19 -5.09 38.75
C ARG A 785 68.71 -4.06 37.74
N ARG A 786 67.80 -4.42 36.82
CA ARG A 786 67.20 -3.49 35.87
C ARG A 786 66.40 -2.40 36.57
N PHE A 787 65.57 -2.76 37.57
CA PHE A 787 64.87 -1.81 38.42
C PHE A 787 65.82 -0.81 39.08
N ILE A 788 66.87 -1.28 39.77
CA ILE A 788 67.88 -0.43 40.42
C ILE A 788 68.56 0.52 39.41
N THR A 789 68.77 0.06 38.17
CA THR A 789 69.45 0.85 37.12
C THR A 789 68.55 1.93 36.52
N TYR A 790 67.27 1.65 36.30
CA TYR A 790 66.33 2.59 35.68
C TYR A 790 65.68 3.53 36.69
N PHE A 791 65.51 3.09 37.94
CA PHE A 791 64.71 3.78 38.96
C PHE A 791 65.50 4.02 40.25
N PRO A 792 66.54 4.89 40.24
CA PRO A 792 67.36 5.19 41.42
C PRO A 792 66.62 5.98 42.53
N ALA A 793 65.37 6.37 42.28
CA ALA A 793 64.47 6.99 43.25
C ALA A 793 63.03 6.46 43.04
N PRO A 794 62.18 6.40 44.09
CA PRO A 794 62.50 6.65 45.50
C PRO A 794 63.46 5.60 46.06
N ARG A 795 64.29 6.01 47.05
CA ARG A 795 65.43 5.20 47.50
C ARG A 795 65.04 3.95 48.31
N GLU A 796 63.85 3.90 48.89
CA GLU A 796 63.40 2.75 49.69
C GLU A 796 63.16 1.48 48.85
N PRO A 797 62.36 1.50 47.75
CA PRO A 797 62.29 0.36 46.82
C PRO A 797 63.65 -0.08 46.26
N VAL A 798 64.56 0.84 45.97
CA VAL A 798 65.94 0.51 45.54
C VAL A 798 66.68 -0.28 46.61
N MET A 799 66.54 0.10 47.89
CA MET A 799 67.09 -0.66 49.00
C MET A 799 66.41 -2.03 49.15
N GLU A 800 65.09 -2.15 48.96
CA GLU A 800 64.46 -3.48 49.00
C GLU A 800 64.91 -4.39 47.86
N MET A 801 65.18 -3.86 46.66
CA MET A 801 65.77 -4.64 45.58
C MET A 801 67.19 -5.14 45.93
N HIS A 802 68.04 -4.28 46.51
CA HIS A 802 69.36 -4.69 47.02
C HIS A 802 69.25 -5.74 48.14
N ASN A 803 68.32 -5.57 49.09
CA ASN A 803 68.05 -6.49 50.19
C ASN A 803 67.58 -7.87 49.67
N ALA A 804 66.68 -7.90 48.69
CA ALA A 804 66.24 -9.14 48.04
C ALA A 804 67.38 -9.86 47.31
N ILE A 805 68.21 -9.14 46.54
CA ILE A 805 69.40 -9.70 45.89
C ILE A 805 70.38 -10.24 46.95
N ALA A 806 70.63 -9.49 48.03
CA ALA A 806 71.48 -9.93 49.14
C ALA A 806 70.98 -11.25 49.75
N GLY A 807 69.66 -11.38 49.98
CA GLY A 807 69.03 -12.61 50.47
C GLY A 807 69.26 -13.82 49.57
N ILE A 808 69.18 -13.64 48.24
CA ILE A 808 69.43 -14.71 47.26
C ILE A 808 70.92 -15.10 47.26
N LEU A 809 71.83 -14.12 47.21
CA LEU A 809 73.28 -14.37 47.19
C LEU A 809 73.76 -15.04 48.49
N LYS A 810 73.18 -14.66 49.65
CA LYS A 810 73.41 -15.31 50.95
C LYS A 810 72.96 -16.77 50.95
N LYS A 811 71.77 -17.08 50.41
CA LYS A 811 71.29 -18.47 50.24
C LYS A 811 72.18 -19.30 49.30
N ARG A 812 72.76 -18.67 48.27
CA ARG A 812 73.69 -19.29 47.32
C ARG A 812 75.12 -19.46 47.84
N GLY A 813 75.47 -18.83 48.96
CA GLY A 813 76.83 -18.84 49.52
C GLY A 813 77.83 -17.88 48.82
N ASP A 814 77.34 -16.94 48.01
CA ASP A 814 78.17 -15.90 47.40
C ASP A 814 78.43 -14.77 48.40
N THR A 815 79.37 -14.99 49.32
CA THR A 815 79.76 -14.00 50.33
C THR A 815 80.28 -12.67 49.73
N PRO A 816 81.13 -12.66 48.68
CA PRO A 816 81.52 -11.43 48.01
C PRO A 816 80.33 -10.65 47.42
N GLY A 817 79.44 -11.32 46.69
CA GLY A 817 78.23 -10.71 46.15
C GLY A 817 77.29 -10.18 47.24
N TYR A 818 77.05 -10.98 48.28
CA TYR A 818 76.27 -10.58 49.46
C TYR A 818 76.82 -9.31 50.12
N HIS A 819 78.13 -9.25 50.39
CA HIS A 819 78.75 -8.07 50.98
C HIS A 819 78.72 -6.84 50.07
N ASN A 820 78.78 -7.02 48.74
CA ASN A 820 78.61 -5.90 47.80
C ASN A 820 77.20 -5.29 47.91
N GLU A 821 76.15 -6.10 48.07
CA GLU A 821 74.78 -5.59 48.28
C GLU A 821 74.62 -4.91 49.65
N LEU A 822 75.21 -5.45 50.72
CA LEU A 822 75.21 -4.78 52.03
C LEU A 822 75.89 -3.40 51.95
N ASN A 823 77.00 -3.27 51.21
CA ASN A 823 77.65 -1.99 50.98
C ASN A 823 76.77 -1.04 50.14
N ALA A 824 76.03 -1.56 49.17
CA ALA A 824 75.07 -0.77 48.39
C ALA A 824 73.91 -0.25 49.26
N LEU A 825 73.37 -1.06 50.19
CA LEU A 825 72.36 -0.63 51.17
C LEU A 825 72.85 0.53 52.04
N VAL A 826 74.05 0.40 52.62
CA VAL A 826 74.67 1.46 53.43
C VAL A 826 74.94 2.71 52.57
N TYR A 827 75.39 2.54 51.33
CA TYR A 827 75.64 3.65 50.41
C TYR A 827 74.35 4.39 50.04
N VAL A 828 73.29 3.71 49.58
CA VAL A 828 72.02 4.34 49.18
C VAL A 828 71.38 5.11 50.33
N TYR A 829 71.42 4.56 51.55
CA TYR A 829 71.01 5.28 52.77
C TYR A 829 71.89 6.51 53.06
N SER A 830 73.21 6.41 52.90
CA SER A 830 74.11 7.56 53.10
C SER A 830 73.81 8.72 52.14
N GLN A 831 73.36 8.42 50.92
CA GLN A 831 72.99 9.40 49.89
C GLN A 831 71.52 9.88 49.98
N ALA A 832 70.74 9.39 50.95
CA ALA A 832 69.40 9.87 51.25
C ALA A 832 69.45 11.18 52.05
N ALA A 833 68.59 12.15 51.74
CA ALA A 833 68.42 13.32 52.60
C ALA A 833 67.82 12.90 53.96
N PRO A 834 68.08 13.60 55.08
CA PRO A 834 67.53 13.24 56.39
C PRO A 834 66.00 12.99 56.39
N GLU A 835 65.27 13.80 55.63
CA GLU A 835 63.82 13.74 55.41
C GLU A 835 63.35 12.55 54.54
N ASP A 836 64.22 12.00 53.68
CA ASP A 836 63.94 10.83 52.84
C ASP A 836 64.12 9.49 53.58
N ARG A 837 64.69 9.50 54.80
CA ARG A 837 65.14 8.30 55.52
C ARG A 837 64.03 7.72 56.38
N SER A 838 63.20 6.86 55.78
CA SER A 838 62.24 6.05 56.53
C SER A 838 62.93 5.13 57.55
N ASP A 839 62.18 4.71 58.57
CA ASP A 839 62.66 3.74 59.57
C ASP A 839 63.04 2.40 58.93
N ARG A 840 62.41 2.05 57.80
CA ARG A 840 62.72 0.84 57.04
C ARG A 840 64.06 0.95 56.30
N MET A 841 64.32 2.05 55.60
CA MET A 841 65.64 2.33 55.03
C MET A 841 66.71 2.36 56.13
N ARG A 842 66.41 2.99 57.27
CA ARG A 842 67.30 3.05 58.42
C ARG A 842 67.65 1.66 58.93
N TYR A 843 66.66 0.81 59.16
CA TYR A 843 66.81 -0.58 59.62
C TYR A 843 67.69 -1.40 58.67
N LEU A 844 67.40 -1.38 57.36
CA LEU A 844 68.15 -2.12 56.35
C LEU A 844 69.62 -1.68 56.30
N ALA A 845 69.89 -0.38 56.38
CA ALA A 845 71.27 0.13 56.37
C ALA A 845 72.03 -0.16 57.67
N GLY A 846 71.39 0.00 58.83
CA GLY A 846 72.03 -0.24 60.13
C GLY A 846 72.39 -1.70 60.36
N THR A 847 71.48 -2.63 60.02
CA THR A 847 71.75 -4.07 60.10
C THR A 847 72.80 -4.52 59.08
N SER A 848 72.79 -3.97 57.86
CA SER A 848 73.85 -4.19 56.86
C SER A 848 75.22 -3.71 57.34
N HIS A 849 75.27 -2.51 57.92
CA HIS A 849 76.52 -1.92 58.42
C HIS A 849 77.07 -2.71 59.63
N LEU A 850 76.19 -3.20 60.51
CA LEU A 850 76.59 -4.09 61.61
C LEU A 850 77.30 -5.35 61.08
N ILE A 851 76.67 -6.07 60.14
CA ILE A 851 77.24 -7.31 59.55
C ILE A 851 78.57 -7.03 58.84
N LEU A 852 78.72 -5.88 58.18
CA LEU A 852 79.98 -5.44 57.57
C LEU A 852 81.06 -5.04 58.60
N THR A 853 80.67 -4.69 59.83
CA THR A 853 81.58 -4.25 60.91
C THR A 853 82.04 -5.40 61.80
N GLU A 854 81.25 -6.46 61.97
CA GLU A 854 81.60 -7.65 62.77
C GLU A 854 83.00 -8.23 62.47
N PRO A 855 83.48 -8.33 61.21
CA PRO A 855 84.86 -8.76 60.91
C PRO A 855 85.94 -7.92 61.58
N MET A 856 85.72 -6.61 61.78
CA MET A 856 86.70 -5.72 62.43
C MET A 856 86.90 -6.06 63.90
N TYR A 857 85.89 -6.61 64.59
CA TYR A 857 86.08 -7.17 65.93
C TYR A 857 86.97 -8.41 65.89
N THR A 858 86.71 -9.33 64.97
CA THR A 858 87.46 -10.59 64.83
C THR A 858 88.94 -10.32 64.50
N GLU A 859 89.22 -9.47 63.51
CA GLU A 859 90.60 -9.06 63.17
C GLU A 859 91.32 -8.43 64.37
N PHE A 860 90.66 -7.52 65.10
CA PHE A 860 91.21 -6.93 66.32
C PHE A 860 91.45 -7.98 67.42
N ALA A 861 90.54 -8.93 67.59
CA ALA A 861 90.61 -9.96 68.63
C ALA A 861 91.75 -10.96 68.38
N GLU A 862 92.00 -11.34 67.12
CA GLU A 862 93.07 -12.25 66.72
C GLU A 862 94.48 -11.65 66.86
N LEU A 863 94.62 -10.32 66.82
CA LEU A 863 95.92 -9.66 67.03
C LEU A 863 96.46 -9.90 68.45
N LYS A 864 97.50 -10.74 68.56
CA LYS A 864 98.21 -11.06 69.81
C LYS A 864 99.32 -10.05 70.13
N LEU A 865 99.55 -9.80 71.41
CA LEU A 865 100.64 -8.94 71.90
C LEU A 865 101.95 -9.73 72.07
N THR A 866 102.60 -10.00 70.93
CA THR A 866 103.89 -10.70 70.83
C THR A 866 105.08 -9.73 70.85
N GLN A 867 106.30 -10.24 71.04
CA GLN A 867 107.51 -9.46 70.86
C GLN A 867 107.79 -9.18 69.35
N PRO A 868 108.34 -8.01 68.97
CA PRO A 868 108.62 -6.84 69.81
C PRO A 868 107.32 -6.13 70.24
N PHE A 869 107.13 -5.97 71.54
CA PHE A 869 105.85 -5.58 72.15
C PHE A 869 105.29 -4.24 71.65
N GLU A 870 106.15 -3.23 71.40
CA GLU A 870 105.70 -1.93 70.89
C GLU A 870 105.00 -2.03 69.52
N SER A 871 105.46 -2.94 68.65
CA SER A 871 104.92 -3.12 67.30
C SER A 871 103.60 -3.91 67.29
N SER A 872 103.47 -4.93 68.14
CA SER A 872 102.20 -5.66 68.30
C SER A 872 101.16 -4.80 69.03
N LEU A 873 101.55 -4.10 70.11
CA LEU A 873 100.70 -3.16 70.84
C LEU A 873 100.22 -2.03 69.94
N ARG A 874 101.09 -1.43 69.12
CA ARG A 874 100.68 -0.40 68.16
C ARG A 874 99.63 -0.93 67.18
N ARG A 875 99.87 -2.09 66.55
CA ARG A 875 98.90 -2.69 65.61
C ARG A 875 97.57 -3.00 66.29
N LYS A 876 97.58 -3.65 67.46
CA LYS A 876 96.34 -3.98 68.18
C LYS A 876 95.60 -2.72 68.65
N ARG A 877 96.30 -1.69 69.14
CA ARG A 877 95.70 -0.38 69.51
C ARG A 877 95.12 0.36 68.30
N ASP A 878 95.82 0.37 67.18
CA ASP A 878 95.38 1.07 65.97
C ASP A 878 94.14 0.36 65.37
N ALA A 879 94.09 -0.99 65.42
CA ALA A 879 92.89 -1.78 65.13
C ALA A 879 91.76 -1.57 66.17
N MET A 880 92.08 -1.52 67.48
CA MET A 880 91.14 -1.21 68.56
C MET A 880 90.44 0.13 68.33
N LYS A 881 91.19 1.13 67.87
CA LYS A 881 90.66 2.45 67.52
C LYS A 881 89.75 2.40 66.29
N ALA A 882 90.13 1.64 65.26
CA ALA A 882 89.31 1.47 64.06
C ALA A 882 87.98 0.76 64.37
N ALA A 883 88.02 -0.36 65.09
CA ALA A 883 86.83 -1.10 65.49
C ALA A 883 85.90 -0.27 66.40
N ASN A 884 86.44 0.38 67.45
CA ASN A 884 85.63 1.28 68.30
C ASN A 884 84.99 2.45 67.51
N ALA A 885 85.65 2.96 66.47
CA ALA A 885 85.08 4.01 65.62
C ALA A 885 83.96 3.47 64.73
N ALA A 886 84.14 2.29 64.12
CA ALA A 886 83.13 1.67 63.26
C ALA A 886 81.89 1.23 64.04
N PHE A 887 82.03 0.48 65.15
CA PHE A 887 80.90 0.16 66.02
C PHE A 887 80.27 1.42 66.64
N GLY A 888 81.05 2.49 66.88
CA GLY A 888 80.52 3.77 67.32
C GLY A 888 79.52 4.39 66.33
N GLN A 889 79.81 4.35 65.02
CA GLN A 889 78.93 4.85 63.95
C GLN A 889 77.63 4.06 63.80
N LEU A 890 77.57 2.83 64.30
CA LEU A 890 76.34 2.03 64.27
C LEU A 890 75.26 2.57 65.24
N VAL A 891 75.66 3.30 66.27
CA VAL A 891 74.73 3.95 67.22
C VAL A 891 73.98 5.12 66.55
N ASP A 892 74.58 5.77 65.55
CA ASP A 892 73.97 6.88 64.80
C ASP A 892 72.76 6.45 63.94
N TYR A 893 72.46 5.14 63.87
CA TYR A 893 71.23 4.60 63.26
C TYR A 893 70.06 4.50 64.25
N GLU A 894 70.24 4.72 65.56
CA GLU A 894 69.17 4.73 66.58
C GLU A 894 68.30 3.44 66.67
N ILE A 895 68.65 2.36 65.97
CA ILE A 895 67.94 1.07 66.01
C ILE A 895 68.36 0.33 67.29
N GLY A 896 67.39 -0.13 68.09
CA GLY A 896 67.66 -0.81 69.36
C GLY A 896 68.57 -2.04 69.24
N GLU A 897 68.33 -2.93 68.27
CA GLU A 897 69.15 -4.12 68.03
C GLU A 897 70.60 -3.77 67.63
N VAL A 898 70.77 -2.86 66.68
CA VAL A 898 72.08 -2.43 66.17
C VAL A 898 72.87 -1.69 67.26
N THR A 899 72.19 -0.85 68.05
CA THR A 899 72.77 -0.14 69.20
C THR A 899 73.21 -1.13 70.29
N ALA A 900 72.40 -2.17 70.54
CA ALA A 900 72.73 -3.21 71.52
C ALA A 900 73.91 -4.08 71.07
N ALA A 901 73.98 -4.44 69.79
CA ALA A 901 75.11 -5.15 69.19
C ALA A 901 76.39 -4.31 69.23
N ALA A 902 76.32 -3.05 68.80
CA ALA A 902 77.44 -2.12 68.81
C ALA A 902 78.01 -1.90 70.22
N THR A 903 77.14 -1.68 71.20
CA THR A 903 77.53 -1.47 72.59
C THR A 903 78.15 -2.73 73.20
N TYR A 904 77.60 -3.91 72.90
CA TYR A 904 78.21 -5.20 73.24
C TYR A 904 79.62 -5.36 72.63
N TYR A 905 79.78 -5.14 71.33
CA TYR A 905 81.07 -5.27 70.65
C TYR A 905 82.11 -4.26 71.15
N ILE A 906 81.72 -3.01 71.44
CA ILE A 906 82.60 -2.01 72.09
C ILE A 906 83.08 -2.53 73.45
N ALA A 907 82.18 -3.09 74.27
CA ALA A 907 82.55 -3.66 75.56
C ALA A 907 83.48 -4.89 75.43
N GLU A 908 83.26 -5.77 74.45
CA GLU A 908 84.16 -6.87 74.13
C GLU A 908 85.53 -6.40 73.62
N ILE A 909 85.59 -5.30 72.86
CA ILE A 909 86.86 -4.70 72.41
C ILE A 909 87.71 -4.27 73.61
N TYR A 910 87.10 -3.61 74.59
CA TYR A 910 87.78 -3.25 75.85
C TYR A 910 88.19 -4.48 76.66
N TYR A 911 87.33 -5.50 76.76
CA TYR A 911 87.64 -6.74 77.47
C TYR A 911 88.81 -7.52 76.85
N ASN A 912 88.77 -7.74 75.54
CA ASN A 912 89.81 -8.45 74.80
C ASN A 912 91.13 -7.68 74.86
N PHE A 913 91.12 -6.34 74.93
CA PHE A 913 92.34 -5.55 75.14
C PHE A 913 92.94 -5.78 76.53
N SER A 914 92.14 -5.73 77.61
CA SER A 914 92.59 -6.10 78.98
C SER A 914 93.22 -7.50 78.99
N ARG A 915 92.47 -8.50 78.52
CA ARG A 915 92.94 -9.89 78.49
C ARG A 915 94.15 -10.09 77.57
N SER A 916 94.35 -9.27 76.54
CA SER A 916 95.54 -9.32 75.68
C SER A 916 96.79 -8.73 76.36
N LEU A 917 96.65 -7.74 77.24
CA LEU A 917 97.75 -7.21 78.06
C LEU A 917 98.24 -8.27 79.05
N LEU A 918 97.32 -8.85 79.84
CA LEU A 918 97.59 -9.93 80.80
C LEU A 918 98.22 -11.18 80.15
N ASN A 919 97.79 -11.53 78.94
CA ASN A 919 98.29 -12.69 78.19
C ASN A 919 99.43 -12.36 77.20
N SER A 920 100.02 -11.17 77.28
CA SER A 920 101.13 -10.76 76.40
C SER A 920 102.43 -11.57 76.61
N GLU A 921 103.31 -11.57 75.61
CA GLU A 921 104.61 -12.24 75.69
C GLU A 921 105.59 -11.50 76.62
N ARG A 922 105.92 -12.12 77.76
CA ARG A 922 106.85 -11.58 78.77
C ARG A 922 108.24 -11.31 78.17
N PRO A 923 108.89 -10.15 78.44
CA PRO A 923 110.25 -9.87 77.99
C PRO A 923 111.27 -10.88 78.53
N SER A 924 112.15 -11.37 77.64
CA SER A 924 113.24 -12.28 78.01
C SER A 924 114.39 -11.53 78.70
N GLY A 925 114.76 -11.98 79.91
CA GLY A 925 115.92 -11.44 80.65
C GLY A 925 115.61 -10.67 81.93
N LEU A 926 114.34 -10.52 82.33
CA LEU A 926 113.95 -10.01 83.64
C LEU A 926 114.31 -11.01 84.75
N SER A 927 114.72 -10.51 85.93
CA SER A 927 114.79 -11.33 87.15
C SER A 927 113.40 -11.67 87.70
N GLU A 928 113.30 -12.58 88.67
CA GLU A 928 112.03 -13.00 89.28
C GLU A 928 111.26 -11.82 89.90
N LEU A 929 111.96 -10.88 90.55
CA LEU A 929 111.35 -9.67 91.12
C LEU A 929 110.91 -8.67 90.03
N GLU A 930 111.70 -8.48 88.98
CA GLU A 930 111.34 -7.62 87.85
C GLU A 930 110.18 -8.21 87.03
N MET A 931 110.09 -9.54 86.95
CA MET A 931 108.96 -10.24 86.32
C MET A 931 107.68 -10.04 87.15
N GLN A 932 107.73 -10.21 88.47
CA GLN A 932 106.58 -9.94 89.35
C GLN A 932 106.15 -8.46 89.29
N GLN A 933 107.10 -7.52 89.22
CA GLN A 933 106.81 -6.10 89.01
C GLN A 933 106.20 -5.81 87.63
N TYR A 934 106.66 -6.51 86.59
CA TYR A 934 106.12 -6.38 85.23
C TYR A 934 104.72 -6.99 85.11
N GLU A 935 104.45 -8.14 85.74
CA GLU A 935 103.12 -8.74 85.78
C GLU A 935 102.14 -7.92 86.63
N PHE A 936 102.56 -7.37 87.78
CA PHE A 936 101.76 -6.40 88.53
C PHE A 936 101.46 -5.13 87.73
N LEU A 937 102.43 -4.61 86.97
CA LEU A 937 102.21 -3.46 86.10
C LEU A 937 101.29 -3.80 84.92
N LEU A 938 101.36 -5.00 84.34
CA LEU A 938 100.38 -5.45 83.34
C LEU A 938 98.97 -5.57 83.93
N ASP A 939 98.84 -6.04 85.16
CA ASP A 939 97.56 -6.11 85.89
C ASP A 939 96.98 -4.69 86.10
N GLU A 940 97.77 -3.78 86.70
CA GLU A 940 97.44 -2.37 86.92
C GLU A 940 97.08 -1.64 85.61
N GLN A 941 97.79 -1.90 84.52
CA GLN A 941 97.50 -1.29 83.22
C GLN A 941 96.34 -1.97 82.46
N SER A 942 95.97 -3.22 82.80
CA SER A 942 94.82 -3.90 82.18
C SER A 942 93.48 -3.52 82.84
N TYR A 943 93.49 -3.30 84.16
CA TYR A 943 92.31 -3.06 84.97
C TYR A 943 91.42 -1.90 84.47
N PRO A 944 91.94 -0.72 84.05
CA PRO A 944 91.11 0.36 83.50
C PRO A 944 90.35 0.00 82.21
N PHE A 945 90.80 -1.00 81.45
CA PHE A 945 90.09 -1.50 80.27
C PHE A 945 89.06 -2.56 80.62
N GLU A 946 89.24 -3.31 81.73
CA GLU A 946 88.24 -4.25 82.22
C GLU A 946 87.08 -3.55 82.92
N GLU A 947 87.37 -2.58 83.80
CA GLU A 947 86.36 -1.68 84.36
C GLU A 947 85.58 -0.98 83.25
N LYS A 948 86.25 -0.44 82.23
CA LYS A 948 85.57 0.20 81.09
C LYS A 948 84.74 -0.77 80.24
N SER A 949 85.10 -2.05 80.17
CA SER A 949 84.26 -3.08 79.53
C SER A 949 82.99 -3.32 80.34
N ILE A 950 83.12 -3.52 81.65
CA ILE A 950 82.01 -3.64 82.61
C ILE A 950 81.06 -2.45 82.47
N ASP A 951 81.60 -1.23 82.50
CA ASP A 951 80.89 0.04 82.41
C ASP A 951 80.05 0.18 81.13
N ILE A 952 80.40 -0.53 80.05
CA ILE A 952 79.71 -0.48 78.75
C ILE A 952 78.76 -1.67 78.59
N HIS A 953 79.08 -2.85 79.14
CA HIS A 953 78.09 -3.92 79.28
C HIS A 953 76.92 -3.49 80.19
N GLU A 954 77.16 -2.79 81.31
CA GLU A 954 76.08 -2.27 82.17
C GLU A 954 75.19 -1.28 81.43
N LYS A 955 75.76 -0.41 80.59
CA LYS A 955 75.00 0.49 79.70
C LYS A 955 74.18 -0.27 78.66
N ASN A 956 74.69 -1.41 78.16
CA ASN A 956 73.93 -2.27 77.25
C ASN A 956 72.71 -2.91 77.93
N VAL A 957 72.85 -3.33 79.20
CA VAL A 957 71.72 -3.85 80.00
C VAL A 957 70.72 -2.74 80.33
N GLY A 958 71.19 -1.50 80.51
CA GLY A 958 70.34 -0.31 80.64
C GLY A 958 69.44 0.00 79.43
N LEU A 959 69.65 -0.64 78.26
CA LEU A 959 68.73 -0.51 77.13
C LEU A 959 67.35 -1.14 77.39
N ILE A 960 67.24 -2.05 78.37
CA ILE A 960 65.96 -2.63 78.82
C ILE A 960 65.02 -1.54 79.36
N ASP A 961 65.57 -0.50 80.03
CA ASP A 961 64.78 0.59 80.61
C ASP A 961 64.07 1.46 79.53
N VAL A 962 64.53 1.39 78.27
CA VAL A 962 63.90 2.03 77.10
C VAL A 962 63.19 1.02 76.18
N GLY A 963 62.94 -0.20 76.65
CA GLY A 963 62.19 -1.23 75.94
C GLY A 963 62.99 -2.04 74.91
N VAL A 964 64.32 -1.92 74.90
CA VAL A 964 65.20 -2.64 73.96
C VAL A 964 65.79 -3.86 74.66
N TYR A 965 65.30 -5.05 74.29
CA TYR A 965 65.78 -6.35 74.77
C TYR A 965 65.95 -7.31 73.59
N ASN A 966 67.09 -8.01 73.53
CA ASN A 966 67.50 -8.91 72.44
C ASN A 966 68.78 -9.68 72.84
N ASP A 967 69.20 -10.64 72.00
CA ASP A 967 70.41 -11.46 72.14
C ASP A 967 71.69 -10.70 72.53
N TRP A 968 71.87 -9.45 72.11
CA TRP A 968 73.07 -8.66 72.43
C TRP A 968 73.04 -8.08 73.84
N VAL A 969 71.84 -7.78 74.34
CA VAL A 969 71.60 -7.47 75.75
C VAL A 969 71.86 -8.71 76.61
N ASP A 970 71.35 -9.88 76.21
CA ASP A 970 71.61 -11.15 76.91
C ASP A 970 73.09 -11.52 76.93
N LYS A 971 73.81 -11.38 75.81
CA LYS A 971 75.27 -11.58 75.77
C LYS A 971 75.99 -10.64 76.76
N SER A 972 75.53 -9.40 76.93
CA SER A 972 76.03 -8.50 77.99
C SER A 972 75.67 -8.96 79.40
N ILE A 973 74.45 -9.45 79.67
CA ILE A 973 74.06 -9.99 80.98
C ILE A 973 74.93 -11.21 81.34
N VAL A 974 75.05 -12.16 80.41
CA VAL A 974 75.89 -13.36 80.56
C VAL A 974 77.35 -12.95 80.81
N LYS A 975 77.88 -11.97 80.07
CA LYS A 975 79.24 -11.49 80.28
C LYS A 975 79.41 -10.84 81.67
N LEU A 976 78.52 -9.93 82.07
CA LEU A 976 78.52 -9.32 83.41
C LEU A 976 78.40 -10.36 84.53
N SER A 977 77.65 -11.45 84.33
CA SER A 977 77.58 -12.55 85.30
C SER A 977 78.95 -13.21 85.55
N SER A 978 79.82 -13.24 84.54
CA SER A 978 81.19 -13.77 84.66
C SER A 978 82.19 -12.77 85.26
N LEU A 979 82.02 -11.46 85.00
CA LEU A 979 82.92 -10.41 85.48
C LEU A 979 82.58 -9.94 86.90
N MET A 980 81.29 -9.87 87.24
CA MET A 980 80.78 -9.47 88.54
C MET A 980 79.67 -10.41 89.02
N PRO A 981 79.99 -11.68 89.33
CA PRO A 981 79.00 -12.67 89.74
C PRO A 981 78.16 -12.24 90.96
N GLY A 982 78.76 -11.54 91.93
CA GLY A 982 78.03 -11.02 93.10
C GLY A 982 76.94 -9.98 92.79
N ARG A 983 76.98 -9.33 91.60
CA ARG A 983 75.96 -8.36 91.17
C ARG A 983 75.01 -8.95 90.11
N TYR A 984 75.54 -9.76 89.18
CA TYR A 984 74.82 -10.21 87.97
C TYR A 984 74.63 -11.73 87.83
N ALA A 985 75.38 -12.60 88.51
CA ALA A 985 75.13 -14.05 88.50
C ALA A 985 74.02 -14.43 89.51
N LYS A 986 72.82 -13.92 89.26
CA LYS A 986 71.62 -14.18 90.05
C LYS A 986 70.68 -15.07 89.23
N PHE A 987 69.97 -15.95 89.90
CA PHE A 987 68.85 -16.68 89.31
C PHE A 987 67.63 -15.75 89.27
N GLU A 988 66.87 -15.79 88.18
CA GLU A 988 65.62 -15.05 88.07
C GLU A 988 64.51 -15.75 88.87
N GLU A 989 63.87 -15.03 89.79
CA GLU A 989 62.60 -15.46 90.37
C GLU A 989 61.46 -14.98 89.44
N SER A 990 60.94 -15.90 88.61
CA SER A 990 59.75 -15.61 87.82
C SER A 990 58.55 -15.35 88.74
N SER A 991 57.92 -14.18 88.62
CA SER A 991 56.69 -13.81 89.31
C SER A 991 55.43 -14.48 88.75
N GLY A 992 55.57 -15.32 87.72
CA GLY A 992 54.48 -15.96 86.97
C GLY A 992 54.10 -15.19 85.70
N PHE A 993 53.10 -15.73 84.99
CA PHE A 993 52.67 -15.20 83.70
C PHE A 993 51.73 -14.00 83.85
N ILE A 994 52.15 -12.82 83.36
CA ILE A 994 51.30 -11.63 83.28
C ILE A 994 50.39 -11.76 82.06
N ALA A 995 49.15 -12.23 82.29
CA ALA A 995 48.22 -12.56 81.20
C ALA A 995 47.68 -11.34 80.42
N MET A 996 47.76 -10.13 80.97
CA MET A 996 47.30 -8.90 80.29
C MET A 996 47.90 -7.65 80.92
N VAL A 997 48.33 -6.68 80.09
CA VAL A 997 48.73 -5.33 80.53
C VAL A 997 47.74 -4.32 79.94
N ASN A 998 46.87 -3.77 80.79
CA ASN A 998 45.83 -2.84 80.35
C ASN A 998 46.36 -1.39 80.29
N ASN A 999 46.66 -0.92 79.07
CA ASN A 999 46.91 0.51 78.82
C ASN A 999 45.60 1.31 78.94
N VAL A 1000 45.35 1.89 80.11
CA VAL A 1000 44.21 2.79 80.35
C VAL A 1000 44.58 4.21 79.95
N SER A 1001 43.86 4.78 78.96
CA SER A 1001 44.00 6.20 78.63
C SER A 1001 43.57 7.08 79.80
N TYR A 1002 44.42 8.02 80.23
CA TYR A 1002 44.09 8.89 81.36
C TYR A 1002 42.82 9.73 81.10
N GLN A 1003 42.48 10.02 79.84
CA GLN A 1003 41.25 10.73 79.46
C GLN A 1003 39.97 9.91 79.73
N SER A 1004 40.02 8.58 79.71
CA SER A 1004 38.85 7.74 80.04
C SER A 1004 38.52 7.74 81.53
N LEU A 1005 39.43 8.21 82.39
CA LEU A 1005 39.25 8.26 83.85
C LEU A 1005 38.65 9.58 84.37
N VAL A 1006 38.51 10.61 83.52
CA VAL A 1006 38.04 11.95 83.92
C VAL A 1006 36.67 12.31 83.32
N SER A 1007 36.11 11.47 82.44
CA SER A 1007 34.79 11.66 81.84
C SER A 1007 33.67 11.09 82.73
N PRO A 1008 32.76 11.92 83.30
CA PRO A 1008 31.70 11.42 84.18
C PRO A 1008 30.55 10.78 83.39
N GLN A 1009 30.56 9.46 83.25
CA GLN A 1009 29.44 8.71 82.69
C GLN A 1009 28.31 8.57 83.72
N LEU A 1010 27.07 8.82 83.28
CA LEU A 1010 25.86 8.74 84.11
C LEU A 1010 25.43 7.27 84.35
N PRO A 1011 24.79 6.97 85.50
CA PRO A 1011 24.62 5.59 85.96
C PRO A 1011 23.43 4.87 85.33
N VAL A 1012 23.62 3.58 85.01
CA VAL A 1012 22.55 2.58 84.87
C VAL A 1012 22.92 1.32 85.66
N ALA A 1013 21.97 0.76 86.40
CA ALA A 1013 22.13 -0.38 87.29
C ALA A 1013 20.75 -1.00 87.61
N PRO A 1014 20.65 -2.25 88.10
CA PRO A 1014 21.51 -3.43 87.83
C PRO A 1014 20.73 -4.77 87.70
N ALA A 1015 21.49 -5.86 87.42
CA ALA A 1015 21.18 -7.29 87.68
C ALA A 1015 20.09 -7.99 86.81
N ALA A 1016 20.18 -9.26 86.37
CA ALA A 1016 20.87 -10.50 86.85
C ALA A 1016 20.22 -11.15 88.10
N PRO A 1017 20.50 -12.42 88.50
CA PRO A 1017 21.31 -13.51 87.90
C PRO A 1017 20.41 -14.50 87.09
N ALA A 1018 20.60 -15.83 86.90
CA ALA A 1018 21.53 -16.91 87.31
C ALA A 1018 21.45 -18.07 86.26
N GLY A 1019 22.28 -19.13 86.25
CA GLY A 1019 23.50 -19.46 87.01
C GLY A 1019 23.75 -20.97 87.17
N GLU A 1020 25.03 -21.38 87.33
CA GLU A 1020 25.55 -22.72 87.75
C GLU A 1020 25.30 -23.91 86.78
N GLY A 1021 26.14 -24.96 86.65
CA GLY A 1021 27.46 -25.32 87.20
C GLY A 1021 27.71 -26.86 87.08
N ALA A 1022 28.91 -27.46 87.12
CA ALA A 1022 30.31 -26.99 87.06
C ALA A 1022 31.31 -28.19 86.91
N ALA A 1023 32.61 -27.91 86.71
CA ALA A 1023 33.82 -28.76 86.91
C ALA A 1023 34.22 -29.89 85.91
N ALA A 1024 35.44 -29.74 85.34
CA ALA A 1024 36.64 -30.63 85.30
C ALA A 1024 36.53 -32.18 85.07
N PRO A 1025 37.58 -32.90 84.54
CA PRO A 1025 39.00 -32.53 84.51
C PRO A 1025 39.89 -32.93 83.27
N ALA A 1026 41.10 -32.33 83.23
CA ALA A 1026 42.42 -32.88 82.83
C ALA A 1026 42.79 -33.34 81.38
N SER A 1027 43.90 -32.75 80.91
CA SER A 1027 45.05 -33.31 80.15
C SER A 1027 44.92 -33.93 78.74
N ALA A 1028 45.46 -33.19 77.75
CA ALA A 1028 46.67 -33.49 76.92
C ALA A 1028 46.72 -34.77 76.03
N PRO A 1029 47.61 -34.86 75.00
CA PRO A 1029 48.72 -33.96 74.64
C PRO A 1029 48.75 -33.49 73.16
N GLU A 1030 49.89 -32.93 72.75
CA GLU A 1030 50.26 -32.39 71.44
C GLU A 1030 51.56 -33.10 70.93
N VAL A 1031 52.03 -32.74 69.73
CA VAL A 1031 53.38 -32.94 69.11
C VAL A 1031 54.00 -34.34 68.83
N MET A 1032 54.33 -34.52 67.54
CA MET A 1032 55.62 -34.94 66.91
C MET A 1032 56.63 -35.89 67.60
N ASP A 1033 57.10 -36.89 66.83
CA ASP A 1033 58.52 -37.12 66.43
C ASP A 1033 58.50 -38.11 65.22
N VAL A 1034 59.20 -37.99 64.07
CA VAL A 1034 60.62 -37.76 63.66
C VAL A 1034 61.34 -39.03 63.16
N GLN A 1035 61.46 -39.12 61.82
CA GLN A 1035 62.51 -39.76 60.97
C GLN A 1035 62.87 -41.26 61.07
N GLY A 1036 62.92 -41.98 59.91
CA GLY A 1036 63.40 -43.38 59.89
C GLY A 1036 63.44 -44.18 58.56
N VAL A 1037 64.06 -43.67 57.49
CA VAL A 1037 64.85 -44.42 56.44
C VAL A 1037 64.42 -45.83 55.92
N GLN A 1038 64.06 -45.89 54.61
CA GLN A 1038 64.27 -46.96 53.58
C GLN A 1038 63.72 -48.42 53.69
N ALA A 1039 63.27 -48.89 52.51
CA ALA A 1039 63.38 -50.25 51.91
C ALA A 1039 62.39 -51.41 52.26
N VAL A 1040 61.46 -51.60 51.31
CA VAL A 1040 60.87 -52.84 50.70
C VAL A 1040 61.66 -54.17 50.76
N PRO A 1041 61.07 -55.36 50.41
CA PRO A 1041 59.66 -55.68 50.00
C PRO A 1041 59.08 -56.95 50.70
N VAL A 1042 57.90 -57.46 50.27
CA VAL A 1042 57.68 -58.85 49.74
C VAL A 1042 56.17 -59.22 49.57
N THR A 1043 55.74 -59.50 48.32
CA THR A 1043 54.60 -60.34 47.82
C THR A 1043 53.15 -60.06 48.30
N ASP A 1044 52.05 -60.27 47.56
CA ASP A 1044 51.69 -60.70 46.17
C ASP A 1044 50.14 -60.51 46.05
N ASP A 1045 49.40 -60.56 44.93
CA ASP A 1045 49.51 -60.28 43.47
C ASP A 1045 48.02 -60.34 42.93
N ALA A 1046 47.55 -60.12 41.69
CA ALA A 1046 48.17 -59.98 40.37
C ALA A 1046 47.29 -59.21 39.35
N ALA A 1047 47.98 -58.71 38.30
CA ALA A 1047 47.71 -58.72 36.84
C ALA A 1047 46.45 -59.45 36.27
N MET A 1048 45.94 -59.19 35.02
CA MET A 1048 46.22 -58.23 33.93
C MET A 1048 45.13 -58.30 32.80
N ASP A 1049 45.23 -57.41 31.80
CA ASP A 1049 44.88 -57.59 30.37
C ASP A 1049 43.42 -57.68 29.84
N ALA A 1050 43.00 -56.57 29.22
CA ALA A 1050 42.90 -56.38 27.75
C ALA A 1050 41.56 -56.47 26.96
N ALA A 1051 41.59 -55.77 25.80
CA ALA A 1051 40.78 -55.91 24.57
C ALA A 1051 39.35 -55.31 24.47
N ALA A 1052 39.31 -53.99 24.22
CA ALA A 1052 38.74 -53.33 23.02
C ALA A 1052 37.41 -53.78 22.35
N ALA A 1053 36.54 -52.80 22.02
CA ALA A 1053 36.00 -52.49 20.67
C ALA A 1053 34.54 -51.97 20.64
N ASP A 1054 34.35 -50.94 19.80
CA ASP A 1054 33.18 -50.54 18.98
C ASP A 1054 31.85 -49.96 19.53
N SER A 1055 31.62 -48.71 19.06
CA SER A 1055 30.39 -48.11 18.49
C SER A 1055 29.12 -47.85 19.34
N GLU A 1056 28.97 -46.58 19.73
CA GLU A 1056 27.95 -45.63 19.23
C GLU A 1056 26.47 -46.04 19.03
N ALA A 1057 25.62 -45.43 19.87
CA ALA A 1057 24.63 -44.39 19.50
C ALA A 1057 23.15 -44.73 19.11
N GLN A 1058 22.28 -43.80 19.56
CA GLN A 1058 20.96 -43.39 19.00
C GLN A 1058 19.78 -44.40 19.07
N ALA A 1059 18.51 -44.00 19.27
CA ALA A 1059 17.85 -42.70 19.51
C ALA A 1059 16.42 -42.92 20.11
N MET A 1060 15.53 -41.92 19.97
CA MET A 1060 14.05 -41.95 20.10
C MET A 1060 13.41 -41.83 21.51
N ASP A 1061 12.23 -41.21 21.70
CA ASP A 1061 11.62 -40.01 21.08
C ASP A 1061 10.31 -39.60 21.82
N VAL A 1062 9.95 -38.31 21.73
CA VAL A 1062 8.59 -37.69 21.70
C VAL A 1062 7.44 -38.25 22.59
N GLU A 1063 7.00 -37.44 23.57
CA GLU A 1063 5.65 -36.79 23.75
C GLU A 1063 4.32 -37.45 23.24
N PRO A 1064 3.07 -37.01 23.64
CA PRO A 1064 2.66 -35.64 24.03
C PRO A 1064 1.54 -35.44 25.11
N GLU A 1065 1.12 -34.18 25.25
CA GLU A 1065 -0.22 -33.63 25.59
C GLU A 1065 -0.71 -33.34 27.05
N VAL A 1066 -0.85 -32.02 27.31
CA VAL A 1066 -2.07 -31.28 27.75
C VAL A 1066 -2.41 -31.08 29.26
N ALA A 1067 -2.56 -29.79 29.59
CA ALA A 1067 -3.37 -29.12 30.64
C ALA A 1067 -2.97 -29.17 32.15
N GLY A 1068 -3.16 -28.01 32.80
CA GLY A 1068 -3.20 -27.80 34.25
C GLY A 1068 -4.10 -26.60 34.58
N GLU A 1069 -4.81 -26.64 35.71
CA GLU A 1069 -5.87 -25.67 36.09
C GLU A 1069 -5.48 -24.74 37.26
N ALA A 1070 -6.09 -23.54 37.28
CA ALA A 1070 -6.57 -22.77 38.45
C ALA A 1070 -5.64 -22.38 39.64
N GLY A 1071 -5.93 -21.25 40.32
CA GLY A 1071 -5.52 -21.04 41.72
C GLY A 1071 -5.22 -19.63 42.25
N ASP A 1072 -6.23 -18.75 42.29
CA ASP A 1072 -6.57 -17.67 43.27
C ASP A 1072 -5.56 -17.08 44.34
N ALA A 1073 -5.85 -15.84 44.79
CA ALA A 1073 -5.25 -15.03 45.91
C ALA A 1073 -3.78 -14.52 45.75
N VAL A 1074 -3.39 -13.24 45.97
CA VAL A 1074 -3.60 -12.21 47.05
C VAL A 1074 -2.74 -12.53 48.30
N GLU A 1075 -1.93 -11.66 48.97
CA GLU A 1075 -1.75 -10.18 49.16
C GLU A 1075 -0.21 -9.87 49.34
N GLU A 1076 0.43 -8.69 49.53
CA GLU A 1076 0.16 -7.25 49.78
C GLU A 1076 1.45 -6.40 49.40
N GLY A 1077 1.57 -5.09 49.76
CA GLY A 1077 2.85 -4.34 49.93
C GLY A 1077 3.41 -3.52 48.75
N MET A 1078 2.89 -2.33 48.37
CA MET A 1078 3.04 -0.98 48.99
C MET A 1078 4.48 -0.41 49.06
N GLY A 1079 4.76 0.85 48.71
CA GLY A 1079 3.96 1.99 48.20
C GLY A 1079 4.92 3.12 47.73
N GLU A 1080 4.53 4.31 47.26
CA GLU A 1080 3.23 4.98 47.04
C GLU A 1080 3.28 5.64 45.61
N LYS A 1081 2.49 6.61 45.11
CA LYS A 1081 1.39 7.53 45.51
C LYS A 1081 0.67 7.95 44.18
N GLN A 1082 -0.36 8.79 44.04
CA GLN A 1082 -1.12 9.74 44.87
C GLN A 1082 -2.59 9.76 44.33
N ALA A 1083 -3.60 10.02 45.17
CA ALA A 1083 -5.06 9.91 44.85
C ALA A 1083 -5.57 10.95 43.81
N GLU A 1084 -6.55 10.66 42.93
CA GLU A 1084 -8.02 10.48 43.15
C GLU A 1084 -8.70 11.72 43.81
N ALA A 1085 -9.58 12.47 43.12
CA ALA A 1085 -11.04 12.27 42.91
C ALA A 1085 -11.93 12.79 44.08
N ALA A 1086 -13.16 13.31 43.91
CA ALA A 1086 -13.87 13.94 42.78
C ALA A 1086 -15.14 14.71 43.28
N GLU A 1087 -15.52 15.83 42.63
CA GLU A 1087 -16.85 16.53 42.69
C GLU A 1087 -17.41 17.02 44.06
N PRO A 1088 -18.52 17.83 44.15
CA PRO A 1088 -19.07 18.85 43.23
C PRO A 1088 -19.44 20.22 43.90
N GLU A 1089 -19.79 21.20 43.06
CA GLU A 1089 -20.68 22.39 43.22
C GLU A 1089 -20.63 23.44 44.39
N ALA A 1090 -20.51 24.71 43.95
CA ALA A 1090 -21.32 25.91 44.33
C ALA A 1090 -21.13 26.72 45.65
N THR A 1091 -20.44 27.88 45.57
CA THR A 1091 -20.85 29.26 46.02
C THR A 1091 -19.75 30.28 45.63
N VAL A 1092 -19.98 31.36 44.84
CA VAL A 1092 -20.55 32.70 45.18
C VAL A 1092 -19.74 33.40 46.29
N THR A 1093 -19.07 34.58 46.16
CA THR A 1093 -19.12 35.80 45.30
C THR A 1093 -17.74 36.18 44.71
N ALA A 1094 -17.52 36.77 43.52
CA ALA A 1094 -17.99 38.01 42.87
C ALA A 1094 -17.20 39.31 43.21
N ASP A 1095 -16.35 39.74 42.25
CA ASP A 1095 -15.83 41.09 41.89
C ASP A 1095 -14.90 40.86 40.65
N ASP A 1096 -14.83 41.64 39.57
CA ASP A 1096 -15.51 42.89 39.16
C ASP A 1096 -15.82 42.86 37.62
N ALA A 1097 -16.51 43.88 37.07
CA ALA A 1097 -17.09 43.98 35.71
C ALA A 1097 -16.09 43.84 34.53
N ALA A 1098 -16.37 43.10 33.43
CA ALA A 1098 -17.46 43.18 32.42
C ALA A 1098 -17.27 44.33 31.39
N VAL A 1099 -16.85 44.06 30.13
CA VAL A 1099 -17.61 43.58 28.93
C VAL A 1099 -18.27 44.70 28.09
N SER A 1100 -17.90 44.80 26.81
CA SER A 1100 -18.82 44.97 25.66
C SER A 1100 -18.09 44.87 24.31
N GLU A 1101 -18.81 44.47 23.25
CA GLU A 1101 -18.30 44.24 21.89
C GLU A 1101 -18.42 45.47 20.95
N ALA A 1102 -17.90 45.30 19.72
CA ALA A 1102 -18.61 45.55 18.45
C ALA A 1102 -18.17 46.68 17.48
N SER A 1103 -18.43 46.39 16.20
CA SER A 1103 -18.63 47.28 15.03
C SER A 1103 -17.40 47.83 14.27
N LEU A 1104 -17.67 48.34 13.06
CA LEU A 1104 -16.75 48.47 11.92
C LEU A 1104 -16.96 49.78 11.14
N ALA A 1105 -15.87 50.26 10.54
CA ALA A 1105 -15.78 51.11 9.34
C ALA A 1105 -16.16 52.61 9.38
N GLN A 1106 -15.72 53.30 8.31
CA GLN A 1106 -16.00 54.68 7.88
C GLN A 1106 -15.30 55.82 8.68
N ASP A 1107 -14.74 56.88 8.07
CA ASP A 1107 -14.48 57.16 6.63
C ASP A 1107 -13.42 58.30 6.44
N GLU A 1108 -13.25 58.75 5.18
CA GLU A 1108 -12.70 60.06 4.73
C GLU A 1108 -11.17 60.35 4.73
N ALA A 1109 -10.69 60.72 3.53
CA ALA A 1109 -9.61 61.68 3.24
C ALA A 1109 -10.21 62.79 2.34
N PRO A 1110 -9.58 63.97 2.10
CA PRO A 1110 -8.68 64.11 0.92
C PRO A 1110 -7.62 65.27 0.96
N VAL A 1111 -7.02 65.55 -0.22
CA VAL A 1111 -6.40 66.84 -0.71
C VAL A 1111 -4.86 67.01 -0.74
N ALA A 1112 -4.28 66.80 -1.95
CA ALA A 1112 -3.25 67.58 -2.69
C ALA A 1112 -1.82 67.84 -2.08
N GLU A 1113 -0.77 68.28 -2.81
CA GLU A 1113 -0.59 68.70 -4.23
C GLU A 1113 0.86 68.40 -4.76
N GLU A 1114 1.30 69.01 -5.88
CA GLU A 1114 2.48 68.63 -6.72
C GLU A 1114 3.85 69.30 -6.40
N ALA A 1115 4.96 68.64 -6.77
CA ALA A 1115 6.25 69.18 -7.33
C ALA A 1115 7.20 67.98 -7.63
N MET A 1116 7.93 67.83 -8.75
CA MET A 1116 8.90 68.66 -9.51
C MET A 1116 10.30 68.81 -8.88
N ALA A 1117 11.34 69.00 -9.73
CA ALA A 1117 12.74 68.62 -9.43
C ALA A 1117 13.79 69.69 -9.80
N GLU A 1118 14.94 69.65 -9.10
CA GLU A 1118 16.29 70.23 -9.37
C GLU A 1118 17.27 69.49 -8.39
N ALA A 1119 18.57 69.19 -8.66
CA ALA A 1119 19.73 69.98 -9.09
C ALA A 1119 20.28 70.90 -7.94
N GLU A 1120 21.59 71.12 -7.67
CA GLU A 1120 22.88 70.76 -8.32
C GLU A 1120 24.10 71.07 -7.36
N VAL A 1121 25.35 70.78 -7.79
CA VAL A 1121 26.67 71.41 -7.42
C VAL A 1121 27.56 70.82 -6.27
N ALA A 1122 28.89 70.87 -6.53
CA ALA A 1122 30.08 70.65 -5.69
C ALA A 1122 30.38 69.18 -5.27
N GLU A 1123 31.47 68.50 -5.68
CA GLU A 1123 32.81 68.88 -6.20
C GLU A 1123 33.80 69.48 -5.18
N GLU A 1124 34.74 68.65 -4.71
CA GLU A 1124 36.09 69.05 -4.32
C GLU A 1124 37.05 67.89 -4.70
N ALA A 1125 38.26 68.20 -5.18
CA ALA A 1125 39.16 67.21 -5.79
C ALA A 1125 40.65 67.47 -5.47
N SER A 1126 41.45 66.40 -5.43
CA SER A 1126 42.89 66.40 -5.76
C SER A 1126 43.30 64.95 -6.08
N GLU A 1127 43.84 64.60 -7.26
CA GLU A 1127 45.06 65.07 -7.94
C GLU A 1127 46.34 64.44 -7.33
N THR A 1128 46.88 63.33 -7.90
CA THR A 1128 47.74 63.20 -9.13
C THR A 1128 49.25 63.22 -8.76
N PRO A 1129 50.22 63.19 -9.69
CA PRO A 1129 50.48 62.16 -10.71
C PRO A 1129 51.95 61.65 -10.76
N ALA A 1130 52.23 60.86 -11.81
CA ALA A 1130 53.39 60.98 -12.70
C ALA A 1130 54.55 59.96 -12.59
N ASP A 1131 55.17 59.79 -13.76
CA ASP A 1131 56.28 58.92 -14.13
C ASP A 1131 57.50 59.80 -14.46
N GLU A 1132 58.71 59.42 -14.04
CA GLU A 1132 59.95 60.11 -14.41
C GLU A 1132 61.15 59.15 -14.39
N SER A 1133 62.20 59.46 -15.17
CA SER A 1133 63.18 58.46 -15.61
C SER A 1133 64.65 58.76 -15.31
N SER A 1134 65.40 57.67 -15.06
CA SER A 1134 66.85 57.50 -15.17
C SER A 1134 67.79 58.15 -14.12
N ASN A 1135 68.60 57.30 -13.45
CA ASN A 1135 70.08 57.37 -13.53
C ASN A 1135 70.82 56.17 -12.89
N VAL A 1136 71.48 55.38 -13.75
CA VAL A 1136 72.83 54.75 -13.66
C VAL A 1136 73.44 54.36 -12.29
N VAL A 1137 73.82 53.07 -12.12
CA VAL A 1137 75.20 52.53 -11.94
C VAL A 1137 75.20 50.99 -11.82
N GLU A 1138 76.23 50.35 -12.39
CA GLU A 1138 76.54 48.89 -12.52
C GLU A 1138 77.55 48.36 -11.46
N PRO A 1139 77.99 47.07 -11.44
CA PRO A 1139 77.42 45.77 -11.88
C PRO A 1139 77.51 44.68 -10.74
N ASP A 1140 77.23 43.37 -10.85
CA ASP A 1140 77.91 42.35 -11.67
C ASP A 1140 77.31 40.91 -11.55
N SER A 1141 77.55 40.10 -12.59
CA SER A 1141 77.65 38.63 -12.65
C SER A 1141 76.40 37.71 -12.74
N LYS A 1142 76.08 37.34 -14.00
CA LYS A 1142 75.80 35.96 -14.51
C LYS A 1142 74.44 35.28 -14.16
N SER A 1143 73.84 34.45 -15.02
CA SER A 1143 74.30 33.85 -16.29
C SER A 1143 73.18 33.53 -17.31
N VAL A 1144 73.45 33.87 -18.59
CA VAL A 1144 73.25 33.09 -19.84
C VAL A 1144 71.86 32.46 -20.10
N VAL A 1145 71.00 32.88 -21.06
CA VAL A 1145 71.09 33.20 -22.53
C VAL A 1145 70.92 31.95 -23.43
N ASP A 1146 70.24 31.94 -24.59
CA ASP A 1146 69.17 32.78 -25.22
C ASP A 1146 68.84 32.19 -26.64
N VAL A 1147 67.96 32.87 -27.41
CA VAL A 1147 67.81 32.93 -28.89
C VAL A 1147 66.81 32.00 -29.60
N GLN A 1148 66.13 32.61 -30.58
CA GLN A 1148 65.06 32.16 -31.48
C GLN A 1148 65.58 31.51 -32.79
N GLU A 1149 64.69 30.93 -33.61
CA GLU A 1149 64.33 31.36 -35.00
C GLU A 1149 63.70 30.21 -35.83
N SER A 1150 63.16 30.54 -37.02
CA SER A 1150 62.31 29.71 -37.91
C SER A 1150 63.03 29.42 -39.26
N PRO A 1151 62.39 29.00 -40.39
CA PRO A 1151 61.27 28.07 -40.68
C PRO A 1151 61.63 27.02 -41.80
N GLU A 1152 60.60 26.40 -42.43
CA GLU A 1152 60.53 25.86 -43.83
C GLU A 1152 61.24 24.54 -44.29
N GLU A 1153 60.40 23.51 -44.52
CA GLU A 1153 60.14 22.77 -45.80
C GLU A 1153 61.07 21.66 -46.43
N VAL A 1154 60.38 20.69 -47.09
CA VAL A 1154 60.78 19.72 -48.16
C VAL A 1154 61.54 18.39 -47.85
N ALA A 1155 60.75 17.32 -47.67
CA ALA A 1155 60.79 15.95 -48.27
C ALA A 1155 62.05 15.02 -48.29
N ALA A 1156 61.83 13.75 -47.88
CA ALA A 1156 62.28 12.53 -48.60
C ALA A 1156 61.52 11.25 -48.14
N GLU A 1157 61.30 10.31 -49.08
CA GLU A 1157 60.79 8.92 -48.93
C GLU A 1157 61.95 7.91 -48.64
N PRO A 1158 61.78 6.55 -48.44
CA PRO A 1158 60.66 5.68 -48.87
C PRO A 1158 60.20 4.47 -47.98
N VAL A 1159 59.00 3.96 -48.28
CA VAL A 1159 58.55 2.54 -48.41
C VAL A 1159 58.84 1.50 -47.28
N ASP A 1160 57.76 0.92 -46.72
CA ASP A 1160 57.39 -0.50 -46.98
C ASP A 1160 55.85 -0.70 -46.95
N THR A 1161 55.41 -1.93 -47.26
CA THR A 1161 54.10 -2.42 -47.74
C THR A 1161 53.33 -3.23 -46.67
N ALA A 1162 52.10 -3.72 -46.85
CA ALA A 1162 50.86 -3.26 -47.52
C ALA A 1162 49.75 -4.34 -47.27
N ALA A 1163 48.47 -3.97 -47.14
CA ALA A 1163 47.30 -4.84 -47.37
C ALA A 1163 45.96 -4.09 -47.19
N ASP A 1164 45.04 -4.21 -48.16
CA ASP A 1164 43.72 -3.58 -48.15
C ASP A 1164 42.58 -4.49 -47.64
N ALA A 1165 41.55 -3.89 -47.05
CA ALA A 1165 40.15 -4.35 -47.09
C ALA A 1165 39.22 -3.16 -46.73
N GLU A 1166 38.02 -3.08 -47.32
CA GLU A 1166 37.28 -1.81 -47.47
C GLU A 1166 35.73 -2.00 -47.46
N VAL A 1167 35.00 -0.89 -47.24
CA VAL A 1167 33.56 -0.60 -47.53
C VAL A 1167 32.46 -1.17 -46.61
N VAL A 1168 31.36 -0.39 -46.55
CA VAL A 1168 29.98 -0.65 -46.04
C VAL A 1168 29.83 -0.62 -44.50
N GLU A 1169 29.20 0.36 -43.81
CA GLU A 1169 28.20 1.43 -44.10
C GLU A 1169 26.72 1.08 -43.77
N GLU A 1170 26.10 2.01 -43.02
CA GLU A 1170 24.66 2.30 -42.85
C GLU A 1170 23.66 1.45 -42.01
N SER A 1171 22.69 2.23 -41.46
CA SER A 1171 21.26 1.93 -41.30
C SER A 1171 20.75 1.02 -40.15
N ALA A 1172 20.71 1.62 -38.96
CA ALA A 1172 19.49 1.92 -38.16
C ALA A 1172 18.31 0.92 -38.07
N LEU A 1173 17.91 0.65 -36.82
CA LEU A 1173 16.50 0.68 -36.35
C LEU A 1173 16.46 1.13 -34.89
#